data_AF-A0A1V5IYW5-F1
#
_entry.id   AF-A0A1V5IYW5-F1
#
_cell.length_a   1.000
_cell.length_b   1.000
_cell.length_c   1.000
_cell.angle_alpha   90.00
_cell.angle_beta   90.00
_cell.angle_gamma   90.00
#
_symmetry.space_group_name_H-M   'P 1'
#
loop_
_entity.id
_entity.type
_entity.pdbx_description
1 polymer ?
#
loop_
_entity_poly.entity_id
_entity_poly.type
_entity_poly.pdbx_seq_one_letter_code
_entity_poly.pdbx_strand_id
1 'polypeptide(L)'
;MQSKDLHRFNVGMNKDDSPADLQPGEYTDALNMRIASSDEQQGFGIMETLQGEVELIINVSAAYYGGAIGGQFIYSGYEEVTIGNQVWMKRNLDIAYPGSRVYNNDEAQRAIYGGLYHHEHLHDPFLIPAGWRVPTEADVDELLTFLGGAMLAGGLLKEFDTPHWQSPNTGAEDLYGFQMLPGGMFDLVFSLLGFKGSFWMLDEAAPEPPVALDPTVIGETFFLGWWDPSVGADGYYLTVSTDPLFGSTVPGFDGLDVGNVTHYNVTGLTDGVTYYYYVEAYNDIGASAPSNIITVITGNEAVIIGSQIWMTKNVTVALPDSFVYDDDEGNRILYGGMYPASLFDAVEAAHPGWIVPSLADWQALIDFVGDSTDAGGILKAIAGGWDPPNTGAIDTYAFEARSTGYYISGIYALLGQYGFYWTRTPGTAGTTYYMLFSYDNDDLTASLTADETCIAIRLIAQYTALDAPVALPATNITETSFTANWEGVTGATGYRLTVATDAAFTDIVAGFNSLDVGNVLTYDVPGLDIGHEYFYRLTAYNPVYTSAYSNVIEVNLPISWTVTSRGDGSGVAVMSMRVTEPLTLTFIDGTARFYSDAAGTLNESTTKVVNATGTLQPIYIKAPSGSSTMQFSSALSLYGFGHALGLGSTNPAWGRSTGGSYDANTPGLDASNWYFPNCIDIGVAYAPIITLFSDLSDLSPNLVRATLVSGSAITGDVSDIGSSCELFDIGSNANITGDVADIPDSMLYFELGSGNTLHGDIADLPPNILDFRVYGSNTITGDIGNAPVSAEYLNIHGNNTLYGDISGVGINVTGLDIGGLNTLDGDLADLSVGIARVCVKGHNTIYGDIADIPSTVTYFYIGGDNTIEGNITDLKTGLGTFIIAGLNTITGDIADIKATITYFFVAGYNAIAGNIANLKTSMRTFSVSGFNTITGDIQNFPTGLTSVHLAGWNTLYGNIESLPAATISSFSIYGYNIIGGTVNATLYANNVIRILGVGGYNTIAGDLSFIPVSITQFSLSGYNVVDGYTAGRSFPAAMNYLNVAPIGPGGLSSTEVDNLLIDLSTKVWPAGNKSISLLGTNAARTAASNIAVATLMSLGVIVQTNP
;
A
#
# COMPACT_ATOMS: atom_id res chain seq x y z
N MET A 1 -13.50 -0.36 13.09
CA MET A 1 -14.81 0.36 13.06
C MET A 1 -14.67 1.53 12.09
N GLN A 2 -15.69 1.82 11.25
CA GLN A 2 -15.64 2.97 10.33
C GLN A 2 -15.77 4.31 11.08
N SER A 3 -14.99 5.29 10.64
CA SER A 3 -14.38 6.40 11.39
C SER A 3 -15.26 7.60 11.77
N LYS A 4 -16.58 7.46 11.96
CA LYS A 4 -17.44 8.65 12.09
C LYS A 4 -17.73 9.19 13.49
N ASP A 5 -17.43 8.49 14.58
CA ASP A 5 -17.81 8.97 15.92
C ASP A 5 -16.79 8.61 17.02
N LEU A 6 -15.66 9.32 17.11
CA LEU A 6 -14.68 9.14 18.19
C LEU A 6 -14.42 10.45 18.96
N HIS A 7 -15.08 10.58 20.12
CA HIS A 7 -14.72 11.54 21.18
C HIS A 7 -14.21 10.76 22.40
N ARG A 8 -13.08 11.22 22.98
CA ARG A 8 -12.30 10.70 24.15
C ARG A 8 -12.95 9.58 24.99
N PHE A 9 -12.27 8.42 25.10
CA PHE A 9 -12.62 7.33 26.02
C PHE A 9 -11.99 7.50 27.41
N ASN A 10 -12.73 7.16 28.47
CA ASN A 10 -12.19 6.93 29.82
C ASN A 10 -12.69 5.56 30.30
N VAL A 11 -11.78 4.62 30.58
CA VAL A 11 -12.13 3.25 31.02
C VAL A 11 -12.00 3.18 32.54
N GLY A 12 -13.11 3.00 33.24
CA GLY A 12 -13.14 2.74 34.68
C GLY A 12 -14.11 1.61 35.01
N MET A 13 -13.71 0.67 35.87
CA MET A 13 -14.61 -0.32 36.44
C MET A 13 -15.60 0.35 37.42
N ASN A 14 -16.87 -0.05 37.36
CA ASN A 14 -17.84 0.31 38.40
C ASN A 14 -17.38 -0.27 39.75
N LYS A 15 -17.52 0.52 40.81
CA LYS A 15 -17.10 0.20 42.19
C LYS A 15 -17.95 -0.88 42.87
N ASP A 16 -18.94 -1.45 42.18
CA ASP A 16 -20.00 -2.24 42.82
C ASP A 16 -19.96 -3.75 42.53
N ASP A 17 -19.05 -4.27 41.71
CA ASP A 17 -18.89 -5.71 41.50
C ASP A 17 -17.55 -6.20 42.08
N SER A 18 -17.61 -6.79 43.28
CA SER A 18 -16.46 -7.43 43.93
C SER A 18 -16.13 -8.76 43.22
N PRO A 19 -14.85 -9.06 42.90
CA PRO A 19 -14.42 -10.30 42.23
C PRO A 19 -14.67 -11.61 43.02
N ALA A 20 -15.25 -11.52 44.22
CA ALA A 20 -15.44 -12.67 45.12
C ALA A 20 -16.71 -13.50 44.83
N ASP A 21 -17.60 -13.05 43.94
CA ASP A 21 -18.92 -13.68 43.72
C ASP A 21 -19.03 -14.49 42.41
N LEU A 22 -17.97 -14.61 41.60
CA LEU A 22 -18.00 -15.37 40.34
C LEU A 22 -17.36 -16.76 40.48
N GLN A 23 -18.07 -17.81 40.04
CA GLN A 23 -17.58 -19.20 40.12
C GLN A 23 -16.68 -19.58 38.92
N PRO A 24 -15.78 -20.58 39.06
CA PRO A 24 -14.85 -20.97 38.00
C PRO A 24 -15.60 -21.56 36.78
N GLY A 25 -15.62 -20.80 35.69
CA GLY A 25 -16.27 -21.19 34.42
C GLY A 25 -17.03 -20.05 33.72
N GLU A 26 -17.24 -18.91 34.38
CA GLU A 26 -18.03 -17.78 33.85
C GLU A 26 -17.18 -16.59 33.34
N TYR A 27 -15.87 -16.77 33.15
CA TYR A 27 -14.96 -15.68 32.75
C TYR A 27 -15.20 -15.10 31.35
N THR A 28 -16.00 -15.75 30.49
CA THR A 28 -16.30 -15.26 29.14
C THR A 28 -17.44 -14.24 29.08
N ASP A 29 -18.27 -14.11 30.12
CA ASP A 29 -19.51 -13.32 30.06
C ASP A 29 -19.45 -11.97 30.83
N ALA A 30 -18.30 -11.60 31.39
CA ALA A 30 -18.15 -10.37 32.17
C ALA A 30 -17.59 -9.15 31.39
N LEU A 31 -17.60 -9.17 30.06
CA LEU A 31 -17.21 -8.00 29.25
C LEU A 31 -18.44 -7.24 28.72
N ASN A 32 -19.29 -6.74 29.62
CA ASN A 32 -20.38 -5.83 29.23
C ASN A 32 -19.84 -4.39 29.08
N MET A 33 -19.41 -4.02 27.87
CA MET A 33 -19.13 -2.62 27.52
C MET A 33 -20.45 -1.81 27.49
N ARG A 34 -20.62 -0.83 28.39
CA ARG A 34 -21.67 0.20 28.25
C ARG A 34 -21.07 1.50 27.72
N ILE A 35 -21.53 1.91 26.54
CA ILE A 35 -21.25 3.21 25.91
C ILE A 35 -22.16 4.25 26.56
N ALA A 36 -21.59 5.30 27.18
CA ALA A 36 -22.34 6.47 27.63
C ALA A 36 -21.60 7.74 27.21
N SER A 37 -22.28 8.60 26.45
CA SER A 37 -21.84 9.97 26.17
C SER A 37 -22.25 10.86 27.34
N SER A 38 -21.30 11.64 27.87
CA SER A 38 -21.60 12.75 28.77
C SER A 38 -21.14 14.06 28.13
N ASP A 39 -22.12 14.88 27.77
CA ASP A 39 -21.97 16.21 27.17
C ASP A 39 -21.30 17.26 28.10
N GLU A 40 -20.85 18.34 27.45
CA GLU A 40 -20.54 19.70 27.92
C GLU A 40 -19.10 20.05 28.37
N GLN A 41 -18.28 20.56 27.43
CA GLN A 41 -17.88 21.99 27.40
C GLN A 41 -16.98 22.37 26.19
N GLN A 42 -17.60 23.11 25.25
CA GLN A 42 -17.13 24.19 24.36
C GLN A 42 -15.68 24.28 23.81
N GLY A 43 -15.60 24.44 22.47
CA GLY A 43 -14.58 25.26 21.80
C GLY A 43 -14.29 24.82 20.36
N PHE A 44 -14.86 25.51 19.37
CA PHE A 44 -14.74 25.21 17.92
C PHE A 44 -13.30 25.31 17.38
N GLY A 45 -12.90 24.30 16.60
CA GLY A 45 -11.79 24.29 15.65
C GLY A 45 -12.05 23.19 14.60
N ILE A 46 -11.80 23.51 13.33
CA ILE A 46 -12.03 22.72 12.10
C ILE A 46 -11.83 21.19 12.22
N MET A 47 -12.81 20.44 11.71
CA MET A 47 -12.79 18.97 11.63
C MET A 47 -12.24 18.53 10.27
N GLU A 48 -11.11 17.83 10.26
CA GLU A 48 -10.69 16.97 9.14
C GLU A 48 -10.74 15.50 9.57
N THR A 49 -11.19 14.66 8.63
CA THR A 49 -11.34 13.21 8.76
C THR A 49 -9.98 12.52 8.78
N LEU A 50 -9.63 11.87 9.89
CA LEU A 50 -8.55 10.87 9.91
C LEU A 50 -9.06 9.57 9.27
N GLN A 51 -8.38 9.08 8.22
CA GLN A 51 -8.60 7.75 7.64
C GLN A 51 -7.51 6.80 8.18
N GLY A 52 -7.91 5.68 8.77
CA GLY A 52 -7.00 4.64 9.25
C GLY A 52 -7.70 3.60 10.14
N GLU A 53 -7.16 2.38 10.19
CA GLU A 53 -7.59 1.36 11.15
C GLU A 53 -7.00 1.65 12.54
N VAL A 54 -7.77 1.33 13.59
CA VAL A 54 -7.33 1.45 14.99
C VAL A 54 -7.32 0.05 15.58
N GLU A 55 -6.13 -0.44 15.92
CA GLU A 55 -5.96 -1.72 16.60
C GLU A 55 -5.85 -1.50 18.11
N LEU A 56 -6.58 -2.31 18.89
CA LEU A 56 -6.54 -2.32 20.35
C LEU A 56 -5.85 -3.61 20.81
N ILE A 57 -4.59 -3.50 21.23
CA ILE A 57 -3.87 -4.63 21.83
C ILE A 57 -4.15 -4.63 23.34
N ILE A 58 -4.81 -5.68 23.81
CA ILE A 58 -5.04 -5.94 25.24
C ILE A 58 -3.97 -6.91 25.72
N ASN A 59 -3.05 -6.45 26.57
CA ASN A 59 -1.99 -7.29 27.11
C ASN A 59 -2.54 -8.15 28.27
N VAL A 60 -2.92 -9.39 27.98
CA VAL A 60 -3.59 -10.29 28.94
C VAL A 60 -2.62 -10.93 29.95
N SER A 61 -1.32 -10.73 29.79
CA SER A 61 -0.27 -11.37 30.60
C SER A 61 -0.06 -10.74 31.99
N ALA A 62 -0.62 -9.55 32.26
CA ALA A 62 -0.45 -8.83 33.53
C ALA A 62 -1.53 -9.13 34.59
N ALA A 63 -2.29 -10.22 34.45
CA ALA A 63 -3.42 -10.53 35.34
C ALA A 63 -3.05 -11.09 36.74
N TYR A 64 -1.78 -11.01 37.15
CA TYR A 64 -1.37 -11.41 38.50
C TYR A 64 -0.91 -10.18 39.28
N TYR A 65 -1.75 -9.75 40.23
CA TYR A 65 -1.56 -8.63 41.17
C TYR A 65 -1.96 -7.21 40.70
N GLY A 66 -3.26 -7.00 40.46
CA GLY A 66 -3.96 -5.78 40.90
C GLY A 66 -3.57 -4.42 40.29
N GLY A 67 -2.84 -4.37 39.16
CA GLY A 67 -2.58 -3.15 38.41
C GLY A 67 -3.67 -2.85 37.36
N ALA A 68 -3.87 -1.57 37.03
CA ALA A 68 -4.74 -1.16 35.93
C ALA A 68 -4.29 -1.82 34.60
N ILE A 69 -5.25 -2.32 33.82
CA ILE A 69 -5.00 -2.90 32.50
C ILE A 69 -4.71 -1.74 31.54
N GLY A 70 -3.44 -1.53 31.18
CA GLY A 70 -3.07 -0.58 30.13
C GLY A 70 -3.41 -1.17 28.76
N GLY A 71 -4.19 -0.44 27.97
CA GLY A 71 -4.39 -0.71 26.54
C GLY A 71 -3.80 0.42 25.72
N GLN A 72 -3.09 0.08 24.64
CA GLN A 72 -2.49 1.02 23.70
C GLN A 72 -3.34 1.05 22.43
N PHE A 73 -3.64 2.25 21.92
CA PHE A 73 -4.24 2.43 20.61
C PHE A 73 -3.12 2.74 19.63
N ILE A 74 -3.05 2.00 18.53
CA ILE A 74 -2.11 2.25 17.44
C ILE A 74 -2.87 2.91 16.28
N TYR A 75 -2.36 4.05 15.80
CA TYR A 75 -2.84 4.75 14.59
C TYR A 75 -1.76 4.63 13.51
N SER A 76 -2.10 4.04 12.37
CA SER A 76 -1.14 3.64 11.31
C SER A 76 -1.24 4.44 10.00
N GLY A 77 -1.86 5.63 9.98
CA GLY A 77 -2.14 6.36 8.73
C GLY A 77 -1.36 7.67 8.55
N TYR A 78 -0.02 7.63 8.49
CA TYR A 78 0.79 8.79 8.07
C TYR A 78 1.17 8.65 6.59
N GLU A 79 1.19 9.75 5.84
CA GLU A 79 1.73 9.73 4.46
C GLU A 79 3.25 9.50 4.52
N GLU A 80 3.76 8.53 3.77
CA GLU A 80 5.15 8.06 3.84
C GLU A 80 5.91 8.32 2.53
N VAL A 81 7.24 8.35 2.62
CA VAL A 81 8.15 8.42 1.49
C VAL A 81 9.40 7.58 1.76
N THR A 82 9.83 6.78 0.79
CA THR A 82 11.08 6.02 0.88
C THR A 82 12.20 6.76 0.18
N ILE A 83 13.28 7.07 0.90
CA ILE A 83 14.49 7.72 0.37
C ILE A 83 15.69 6.85 0.72
N GLY A 84 16.35 6.30 -0.31
CA GLY A 84 17.36 5.26 -0.11
C GLY A 84 16.72 4.00 0.51
N ASN A 85 17.25 3.55 1.64
CA ASN A 85 16.74 2.40 2.39
C ASN A 85 15.83 2.79 3.57
N GLN A 86 15.48 4.07 3.69
CA GLN A 86 14.77 4.62 4.85
C GLN A 86 13.37 5.12 4.48
N VAL A 87 12.40 4.89 5.37
CA VAL A 87 11.02 5.37 5.25
C VAL A 87 10.81 6.57 6.18
N TRP A 88 10.25 7.65 5.64
CA TRP A 88 10.08 8.94 6.31
C TRP A 88 8.61 9.41 6.25
N MET A 89 8.16 10.18 7.24
CA MET A 89 6.87 10.88 7.18
C MET A 89 6.98 12.08 6.24
N LYS A 90 6.00 12.25 5.33
CA LYS A 90 5.94 13.42 4.42
C LYS A 90 5.56 14.72 5.14
N ARG A 91 4.77 14.64 6.22
CA ARG A 91 4.29 15.81 6.97
C ARG A 91 4.95 15.91 8.34
N ASN A 92 5.13 17.13 8.81
CA ASN A 92 5.59 17.40 10.16
C ASN A 92 4.59 16.81 11.17
N LEU A 93 5.10 16.14 12.22
CA LEU A 93 4.26 15.59 13.29
C LEU A 93 3.37 16.69 13.88
N ASP A 94 2.06 16.44 13.96
CA ASP A 94 1.07 17.43 14.34
C ASP A 94 0.32 17.09 15.63
N ILE A 95 0.68 16.00 16.32
CA ILE A 95 0.05 15.53 17.56
C ILE A 95 0.02 16.63 18.64
N ALA A 96 -1.19 16.94 19.12
CA ALA A 96 -1.39 17.80 20.28
C ALA A 96 -0.98 17.05 21.55
N TYR A 97 0.12 17.49 22.16
CA TYR A 97 0.77 16.81 23.29
C TYR A 97 0.98 17.81 24.43
N PRO A 98 0.80 17.42 25.72
CA PRO A 98 1.01 18.33 26.84
C PRO A 98 2.39 19.02 26.80
N GLY A 99 2.40 20.35 26.79
CA GLY A 99 3.65 21.13 26.71
C GLY A 99 4.15 21.39 25.28
N SER A 100 3.58 20.75 24.25
CA SER A 100 3.85 21.13 22.87
C SER A 100 3.21 22.49 22.54
N ARG A 101 3.79 23.17 21.56
CA ARG A 101 3.34 24.47 21.07
C ARG A 101 2.99 24.37 19.59
N VAL A 102 2.37 25.43 19.11
CA VAL A 102 2.15 25.71 17.69
C VAL A 102 2.63 27.13 17.46
N TYR A 103 3.07 27.44 16.24
CA TYR A 103 3.65 28.74 15.97
C TYR A 103 2.67 29.87 16.35
N ASN A 104 3.15 30.91 17.04
CA ASN A 104 2.34 32.00 17.61
C ASN A 104 1.21 31.58 18.60
N ASN A 105 1.22 30.34 19.07
CA ASN A 105 0.10 29.73 19.82
C ASN A 105 -1.23 29.76 19.03
N ASP A 106 -1.17 29.71 17.70
CA ASP A 106 -2.33 29.60 16.83
C ASP A 106 -2.51 28.14 16.38
N GLU A 107 -3.54 27.49 16.89
CA GLU A 107 -3.80 26.07 16.64
C GLU A 107 -4.09 25.77 15.16
N ALA A 108 -4.51 26.76 14.37
CA ALA A 108 -4.64 26.61 12.92
C ALA A 108 -3.29 26.35 12.23
N GLN A 109 -2.17 26.74 12.85
CA GLN A 109 -0.82 26.49 12.30
C GLN A 109 -0.42 25.01 12.44
N ARG A 110 -1.04 24.25 13.34
CA ARG A 110 -0.69 22.85 13.60
C ARG A 110 -0.90 21.96 12.38
N ALA A 111 -2.03 22.13 11.70
CA ALA A 111 -2.39 21.35 10.51
C ALA A 111 -1.51 21.69 9.29
N ILE A 112 -0.85 22.86 9.30
CA ILE A 112 -0.01 23.31 8.19
C ILE A 112 1.46 22.99 8.48
N TYR A 113 1.96 23.43 9.64
CA TYR A 113 3.40 23.41 9.94
C TYR A 113 3.81 22.34 10.98
N GLY A 114 2.85 21.58 11.49
CA GLY A 114 3.05 20.63 12.58
C GLY A 114 3.11 21.29 13.97
N GLY A 115 3.36 20.46 14.98
CA GLY A 115 3.63 20.89 16.34
C GLY A 115 5.09 21.30 16.55
N LEU A 116 5.32 22.22 17.48
CA LEU A 116 6.63 22.56 18.02
C LEU A 116 6.81 21.83 19.35
N TYR A 117 7.67 20.82 19.36
CA TYR A 117 7.95 19.99 20.52
C TYR A 117 9.19 20.47 21.26
N HIS A 118 9.26 20.20 22.55
CA HIS A 118 10.47 20.40 23.37
C HIS A 118 11.27 19.10 23.37
N HIS A 119 12.59 19.18 23.59
CA HIS A 119 13.49 18.01 23.65
C HIS A 119 12.97 16.90 24.58
N GLU A 120 12.39 17.28 25.72
CA GLU A 120 11.82 16.35 26.70
C GLU A 120 10.70 15.45 26.14
N HIS A 121 10.04 15.83 25.04
CA HIS A 121 8.97 15.02 24.46
C HIS A 121 9.48 13.90 23.53
N LEU A 122 10.75 13.93 23.12
CA LEU A 122 11.28 13.05 22.06
C LEU A 122 11.37 11.57 22.48
N HIS A 123 11.47 11.30 23.78
CA HIS A 123 11.53 9.96 24.34
C HIS A 123 10.17 9.44 24.82
N ASP A 124 9.09 10.22 24.62
CA ASP A 124 7.77 9.82 25.09
C ASP A 124 7.07 8.92 24.06
N PRO A 125 6.83 7.64 24.37
CA PRO A 125 6.16 6.70 23.46
C PRO A 125 4.68 7.05 23.20
N PHE A 126 4.11 8.02 23.91
CA PHE A 126 2.78 8.56 23.66
C PHE A 126 2.78 9.73 22.66
N LEU A 127 3.93 10.38 22.40
CA LEU A 127 4.07 11.35 21.31
C LEU A 127 4.42 10.63 19.99
N ILE A 128 5.30 9.62 20.04
CA ILE A 128 5.80 8.95 18.85
C ILE A 128 4.83 7.83 18.43
N PRO A 129 4.28 7.84 17.19
CA PRO A 129 3.38 6.79 16.73
C PRO A 129 4.05 5.42 16.68
N ALA A 130 3.32 4.34 16.98
CA ALA A 130 3.88 2.99 16.93
C ALA A 130 4.34 2.64 15.50
N GLY A 131 5.51 2.01 15.38
CA GLY A 131 6.17 1.76 14.09
C GLY A 131 7.06 2.91 13.62
N TRP A 132 6.99 4.08 14.26
CA TRP A 132 7.82 5.23 13.93
C TRP A 132 8.80 5.55 15.07
N ARG A 133 9.91 6.20 14.73
CA ARG A 133 10.87 6.75 15.69
C ARG A 133 11.31 8.16 15.26
N VAL A 134 11.75 8.98 16.23
CA VAL A 134 12.46 10.22 15.91
C VAL A 134 13.80 9.83 15.25
N PRO A 135 14.19 10.46 14.13
CA PRO A 135 15.43 10.11 13.44
C PRO A 135 16.66 10.38 14.31
N THR A 136 17.65 9.51 14.25
CA THR A 136 18.97 9.67 14.89
C THR A 136 19.93 10.41 13.96
N GLU A 137 21.12 10.78 14.48
CA GLU A 137 22.19 11.35 13.65
C GLU A 137 22.60 10.39 12.52
N ALA A 138 22.68 9.08 12.80
CA ALA A 138 23.00 8.06 11.79
C ALA A 138 21.95 8.00 10.66
N ASP A 139 20.66 8.15 11.01
CA ASP A 139 19.59 8.15 10.01
C ASP A 139 19.72 9.34 9.07
N VAL A 140 19.96 10.51 9.65
CA VAL A 140 20.13 11.75 8.89
C VAL A 140 21.42 11.70 8.07
N ASP A 141 22.52 11.14 8.59
CA ASP A 141 23.77 10.99 7.84
C ASP A 141 23.63 10.06 6.64
N GLU A 142 22.89 8.95 6.78
CA GLU A 142 22.57 8.06 5.66
C GLU A 142 21.71 8.78 4.62
N LEU A 143 20.66 9.48 5.04
CA LEU A 143 19.80 10.30 4.17
C LEU A 143 20.64 11.35 3.42
N LEU A 144 21.49 12.09 4.14
CA LEU A 144 22.36 13.11 3.56
C LEU A 144 23.37 12.50 2.58
N THR A 145 23.95 11.34 2.90
CA THR A 145 24.88 10.63 2.02
C THR A 145 24.20 10.20 0.73
N PHE A 146 23.00 9.63 0.82
CA PHE A 146 22.19 9.24 -0.34
C PHE A 146 21.87 10.45 -1.24
N LEU A 147 21.54 11.59 -0.64
CA LEU A 147 21.19 12.83 -1.34
C LEU A 147 22.39 13.64 -1.87
N GLY A 148 23.62 13.10 -1.80
CA GLY A 148 24.82 13.77 -2.30
C GLY A 148 25.41 14.84 -1.37
N GLY A 149 25.05 14.79 -0.08
CA GLY A 149 25.56 15.62 1.00
C GLY A 149 24.63 16.78 1.43
N ALA A 150 24.89 17.33 2.61
CA ALA A 150 24.09 18.37 3.25
C ALA A 150 23.82 19.62 2.39
N MET A 151 24.70 19.96 1.45
CA MET A 151 24.54 21.12 0.56
C MET A 151 23.43 20.94 -0.48
N LEU A 152 23.13 19.70 -0.89
CA LEU A 152 22.11 19.38 -1.89
C LEU A 152 20.80 18.95 -1.23
N ALA A 153 20.87 18.17 -0.14
CA ALA A 153 19.71 17.60 0.54
C ALA A 153 18.64 18.63 0.91
N GLY A 154 19.06 19.80 1.44
CA GLY A 154 18.12 20.84 1.83
C GLY A 154 17.35 21.49 0.68
N GLY A 155 17.76 21.29 -0.58
CA GLY A 155 16.98 21.68 -1.76
C GLY A 155 16.08 20.53 -2.23
N LEU A 156 16.64 19.33 -2.28
CA LEU A 156 15.93 18.13 -2.75
C LEU A 156 14.75 17.71 -1.86
N LEU A 157 14.73 18.10 -0.58
CA LEU A 157 13.69 17.73 0.39
C LEU A 157 12.63 18.82 0.64
N LYS A 158 12.87 20.07 0.22
CA LYS A 158 11.93 21.18 0.47
C LYS A 158 10.75 21.13 -0.47
N GLU A 159 9.58 21.49 0.05
CA GLU A 159 8.40 21.83 -0.74
C GLU A 159 8.77 22.74 -1.95
N PHE A 160 8.38 22.29 -3.14
CA PHE A 160 8.58 22.97 -4.42
C PHE A 160 7.63 24.18 -4.60
N ASP A 161 8.07 25.23 -5.32
CA ASP A 161 7.29 26.41 -5.77
C ASP A 161 6.65 27.42 -4.76
N THR A 162 6.58 27.13 -3.46
CA THR A 162 6.14 28.01 -2.33
C THR A 162 4.82 28.80 -2.43
N PRO A 163 3.90 28.41 -1.54
CA PRO A 163 3.14 29.32 -0.68
C PRO A 163 3.72 29.45 0.75
N HIS A 164 4.55 28.51 1.24
CA HIS A 164 4.99 28.49 2.65
C HIS A 164 6.43 28.92 2.92
N TRP A 165 7.41 28.56 2.08
CA TRP A 165 8.78 29.08 2.21
C TRP A 165 8.88 30.50 1.65
N GLN A 166 9.58 31.39 2.34
CA GLN A 166 9.85 32.72 1.83
C GLN A 166 10.88 32.67 0.69
N SER A 167 10.66 33.53 -0.32
CA SER A 167 11.60 33.73 -1.42
C SER A 167 13.02 34.01 -0.89
N PRO A 168 14.07 33.36 -1.45
CA PRO A 168 14.11 32.73 -2.77
C PRO A 168 13.84 31.21 -2.84
N ASN A 169 13.53 30.51 -1.75
CA ASN A 169 13.42 29.03 -1.68
C ASN A 169 14.45 28.27 -2.55
N THR A 170 15.72 28.70 -2.49
CA THR A 170 16.74 28.30 -3.46
C THR A 170 16.98 26.79 -3.47
N GLY A 171 16.95 26.21 -4.66
CA GLY A 171 17.26 24.80 -4.91
C GLY A 171 16.15 23.83 -4.49
N ALA A 172 14.97 24.32 -4.12
CA ALA A 172 13.83 23.45 -3.85
C ALA A 172 13.43 22.71 -5.14
N GLU A 173 13.47 21.38 -5.09
CA GLU A 173 13.09 20.50 -6.20
C GLU A 173 12.06 19.45 -5.76
N ASP A 174 11.91 19.23 -4.45
CA ASP A 174 11.14 18.13 -3.83
C ASP A 174 11.23 16.81 -4.59
N LEU A 175 12.43 16.46 -5.07
CA LEU A 175 12.66 15.40 -6.06
C LEU A 175 12.14 14.02 -5.59
N TYR A 176 12.07 13.83 -4.28
CA TYR A 176 11.62 12.58 -3.65
C TYR A 176 10.21 12.68 -3.07
N GLY A 177 9.54 13.84 -3.16
CA GLY A 177 8.22 14.07 -2.60
C GLY A 177 8.19 14.13 -1.07
N PHE A 178 9.28 14.57 -0.43
CA PHE A 178 9.37 14.68 1.03
C PHE A 178 8.56 15.85 1.60
N GLN A 179 8.31 16.90 0.80
CA GLN A 179 7.43 18.03 1.14
C GLN A 179 7.79 18.78 2.43
N MET A 180 9.09 18.97 2.74
CA MET A 180 9.51 19.60 3.99
C MET A 180 8.98 21.04 4.14
N LEU A 181 8.22 21.29 5.21
CA LEU A 181 7.63 22.60 5.51
C LEU A 181 8.43 23.42 6.54
N PRO A 182 8.46 24.77 6.42
CA PRO A 182 9.29 25.63 7.26
C PRO A 182 8.61 26.01 8.57
N GLY A 183 8.38 25.02 9.45
CA GLY A 183 7.60 25.20 10.69
C GLY A 183 8.21 26.13 11.74
N GLY A 184 9.44 26.63 11.51
CA GLY A 184 10.14 27.53 12.43
C GLY A 184 10.54 26.83 13.73
N MET A 185 10.74 27.62 14.79
CA MET A 185 11.10 27.12 16.11
C MET A 185 10.58 28.03 17.22
N PHE A 186 10.52 27.51 18.44
CA PHE A 186 10.28 28.27 19.65
C PHE A 186 11.45 28.10 20.63
N ASP A 187 12.16 29.19 20.89
CA ASP A 187 13.17 29.29 21.96
C ASP A 187 12.96 30.61 22.69
N LEU A 188 12.16 30.57 23.77
CA LEU A 188 11.58 31.70 24.51
C LEU A 188 10.64 32.61 23.68
N VAL A 189 10.86 32.73 22.37
CA VAL A 189 10.08 33.46 21.38
C VAL A 189 9.93 32.61 20.09
N PHE A 190 8.82 32.78 19.38
CA PHE A 190 8.61 32.16 18.07
C PHE A 190 9.48 32.84 17.02
N SER A 191 10.17 32.05 16.17
CA SER A 191 11.05 32.58 15.13
C SER A 191 11.18 31.63 13.93
N LEU A 192 11.67 32.14 12.80
CA LEU A 192 12.05 31.36 11.60
C LEU A 192 10.93 30.67 10.79
N LEU A 193 9.65 30.86 11.13
CA LEU A 193 8.53 30.37 10.29
C LEU A 193 8.67 30.92 8.86
N GLY A 194 8.57 30.04 7.87
CA GLY A 194 8.77 30.37 6.46
C GLY A 194 10.24 30.49 6.02
N PHE A 195 11.21 30.52 6.95
CA PHE A 195 12.64 30.66 6.63
C PHE A 195 13.44 29.37 6.87
N LYS A 196 13.10 28.60 7.90
CA LYS A 196 13.75 27.32 8.24
C LYS A 196 12.73 26.31 8.76
N GLY A 197 12.90 25.05 8.38
CA GLY A 197 12.38 23.90 9.11
C GLY A 197 13.44 23.46 10.12
N SER A 198 13.06 23.30 11.38
CA SER A 198 13.95 22.85 12.45
C SER A 198 13.34 21.59 13.06
N PHE A 199 14.03 20.47 12.85
CA PHE A 199 13.57 19.15 13.26
C PHE A 199 14.44 18.65 14.40
N TRP A 200 13.81 18.02 15.38
CA TRP A 200 14.53 17.29 16.39
C TRP A 200 15.11 16.03 15.78
N MET A 201 16.37 15.77 16.07
CA MET A 201 16.94 14.43 16.01
C MET A 201 16.92 13.90 17.44
N LEU A 202 16.76 12.60 17.60
CA LEU A 202 17.07 11.97 18.87
C LEU A 202 18.59 12.03 19.00
N ASP A 203 19.11 12.69 20.05
CA ASP A 203 20.45 12.37 20.50
C ASP A 203 20.48 10.87 20.76
N GLU A 204 21.59 10.23 20.39
CA GLU A 204 21.84 8.80 20.39
C GLU A 204 21.01 8.09 21.49
N ALA A 205 20.00 7.30 21.12
CA ALA A 205 19.19 6.60 22.11
C ALA A 205 20.11 5.75 23.01
N ALA A 206 19.72 5.51 24.26
CA ALA A 206 20.40 4.50 25.07
C ALA A 206 20.56 3.24 24.20
N PRO A 207 21.75 2.62 24.16
CA PRO A 207 22.05 1.64 23.11
C PRO A 207 21.09 0.45 23.16
N GLU A 208 20.97 -0.30 22.07
CA GLU A 208 20.18 -1.54 22.09
C GLU A 208 20.78 -2.55 23.08
N PRO A 209 19.97 -3.37 23.77
CA PRO A 209 20.47 -4.38 24.69
C PRO A 209 21.47 -5.31 23.99
N PRO A 210 22.69 -5.49 24.51
CA PRO A 210 23.63 -6.42 23.92
C PRO A 210 23.13 -7.86 24.09
N VAL A 211 23.59 -8.76 23.22
CA VAL A 211 23.38 -10.20 23.41
C VAL A 211 24.60 -10.76 24.13
N ALA A 212 24.42 -11.24 25.37
CA ALA A 212 25.48 -11.91 26.11
C ALA A 212 25.68 -13.33 25.55
N LEU A 213 26.93 -13.73 25.39
CA LEU A 213 27.35 -15.00 24.80
C LEU A 213 27.99 -15.90 25.86
N ASP A 214 27.98 -17.22 25.68
CA ASP A 214 28.64 -18.12 26.63
C ASP A 214 30.16 -17.85 26.73
N PRO A 215 30.74 -17.82 27.95
CA PRO A 215 32.17 -17.66 28.16
C PRO A 215 32.99 -18.73 27.44
N THR A 216 34.00 -18.30 26.68
CA THR A 216 34.94 -19.22 25.99
C THR A 216 36.11 -19.64 26.86
N VAL A 217 36.34 -18.94 27.99
CA VAL A 217 37.40 -19.20 28.98
C VAL A 217 36.82 -19.03 30.38
N ILE A 218 36.89 -20.06 31.23
CA ILE A 218 36.23 -20.06 32.56
C ILE A 218 37.21 -20.57 33.62
N GLY A 219 38.07 -19.76 34.21
CA GLY A 219 39.00 -20.19 35.28
C GLY A 219 38.38 -20.72 36.59
N GLU A 220 39.22 -21.21 37.51
CA GLU A 220 38.81 -21.59 38.89
C GLU A 220 38.18 -20.42 39.65
N THR A 221 38.73 -19.22 39.46
CA THR A 221 38.32 -18.02 40.20
C THR A 221 38.00 -16.86 39.27
N PHE A 222 37.80 -17.14 37.98
CA PHE A 222 37.47 -16.13 36.99
C PHE A 222 36.69 -16.70 35.81
N PHE A 223 36.10 -15.86 34.97
CA PHE A 223 35.68 -16.22 33.61
C PHE A 223 35.79 -15.02 32.68
N LEU A 224 35.94 -15.26 31.39
CA LEU A 224 35.92 -14.23 30.36
C LEU A 224 34.50 -14.14 29.78
N GLY A 225 33.72 -13.15 30.23
CA GLY A 225 32.38 -12.90 29.70
C GLY A 225 32.46 -12.24 28.33
N TRP A 226 31.55 -12.61 27.43
CA TRP A 226 31.45 -12.09 26.06
C TRP A 226 30.05 -11.57 25.74
N TRP A 227 29.98 -10.60 24.82
CA TRP A 227 28.73 -10.09 24.27
C TRP A 227 28.92 -9.49 22.87
N ASP A 228 27.85 -9.46 22.09
CA ASP A 228 27.83 -8.75 20.80
C ASP A 228 27.88 -7.23 21.03
N PRO A 229 28.54 -6.47 20.12
CA PRO A 229 28.56 -5.02 20.21
C PRO A 229 27.16 -4.43 19.96
N SER A 230 26.72 -3.53 20.83
CA SER A 230 25.50 -2.74 20.66
C SER A 230 25.76 -1.50 19.82
N VAL A 231 24.89 -1.24 18.85
CA VAL A 231 24.93 -0.01 18.04
C VAL A 231 24.69 1.19 18.96
N GLY A 232 25.55 2.20 18.84
CA GLY A 232 25.47 3.44 19.61
C GLY A 232 26.00 3.38 21.05
N ALA A 233 26.75 2.32 21.41
CA ALA A 233 27.33 2.16 22.74
C ALA A 233 28.72 2.82 22.89
N ASP A 234 28.86 3.70 23.88
CA ASP A 234 30.14 4.24 24.35
C ASP A 234 30.84 3.31 25.34
N GLY A 235 30.10 2.38 25.94
CA GLY A 235 30.64 1.37 26.86
C GLY A 235 29.59 0.39 27.35
N TYR A 236 29.98 -0.44 28.33
CA TYR A 236 29.10 -1.45 28.90
C TYR A 236 29.22 -1.50 30.43
N TYR A 237 28.09 -1.77 31.09
CA TYR A 237 28.01 -2.15 32.49
C TYR A 237 27.85 -3.67 32.60
N LEU A 238 28.71 -4.31 33.40
CA LEU A 238 28.69 -5.74 33.66
C LEU A 238 28.21 -6.02 35.08
N THR A 239 27.16 -6.82 35.21
CA THR A 239 26.65 -7.28 36.50
C THR A 239 26.83 -8.79 36.65
N VAL A 240 27.41 -9.23 37.77
CA VAL A 240 27.63 -10.65 38.08
C VAL A 240 27.01 -10.98 39.44
N SER A 241 26.34 -12.12 39.54
CA SER A 241 25.59 -12.55 40.72
C SER A 241 25.75 -14.06 40.96
N THR A 242 25.62 -14.51 42.22
CA THR A 242 25.46 -15.94 42.54
C THR A 242 23.99 -16.37 42.62
N ASP A 243 23.07 -15.42 42.49
CA ASP A 243 21.61 -15.61 42.49
C ASP A 243 21.06 -15.34 41.08
N PRO A 244 20.33 -16.27 40.45
CA PRO A 244 19.76 -16.08 39.11
C PRO A 244 18.74 -14.93 39.03
N LEU A 245 18.20 -14.48 40.17
CA LEU A 245 17.30 -13.32 40.24
C LEU A 245 18.02 -12.02 40.59
N PHE A 246 19.35 -12.04 40.67
CA PHE A 246 20.21 -10.88 40.98
C PHE A 246 19.83 -10.16 42.29
N GLY A 247 19.28 -10.89 43.28
CA GLY A 247 18.97 -10.36 44.61
C GLY A 247 20.21 -10.09 45.47
N SER A 248 21.37 -10.64 45.09
CA SER A 248 22.68 -10.39 45.71
C SER A 248 23.80 -10.51 44.66
N THR A 249 24.47 -9.40 44.35
CA THR A 249 25.55 -9.32 43.37
C THR A 249 26.92 -9.66 43.97
N VAL A 250 27.86 -10.04 43.11
CA VAL A 250 29.26 -10.26 43.48
C VAL A 250 29.91 -8.90 43.79
N PRO A 251 30.60 -8.73 44.94
CA PRO A 251 31.21 -7.45 45.28
C PRO A 251 32.15 -6.94 44.18
N GLY A 252 31.86 -5.76 43.65
CA GLY A 252 32.64 -5.12 42.57
C GLY A 252 32.11 -5.38 41.16
N PHE A 253 31.05 -6.17 41.00
CA PHE A 253 30.39 -6.47 39.72
C PHE A 253 28.88 -6.18 39.80
N ASP A 254 28.51 -5.04 40.36
CA ASP A 254 27.14 -4.54 40.40
C ASP A 254 27.08 -3.31 39.50
N GLY A 255 26.77 -3.50 38.22
CA GLY A 255 26.87 -2.47 37.18
C GLY A 255 28.31 -1.96 36.99
N LEU A 256 29.30 -2.85 36.91
CA LEU A 256 30.70 -2.45 36.72
C LEU A 256 30.90 -1.89 35.32
N ASP A 257 31.34 -0.64 35.21
CA ASP A 257 31.76 -0.05 33.93
C ASP A 257 33.03 -0.72 33.41
N VAL A 258 32.92 -1.40 32.27
CA VAL A 258 34.03 -2.08 31.61
C VAL A 258 34.56 -1.34 30.38
N GLY A 259 33.99 -0.17 30.06
CA GLY A 259 34.29 0.61 28.86
C GLY A 259 33.79 -0.05 27.57
N ASN A 260 34.17 0.50 26.40
CA ASN A 260 33.77 -0.02 25.09
C ASN A 260 34.55 -1.27 24.68
N VAL A 261 34.24 -2.38 25.34
CA VAL A 261 34.80 -3.71 25.06
C VAL A 261 33.66 -4.69 24.83
N THR A 262 33.91 -5.75 24.08
CA THR A 262 32.95 -6.86 23.86
C THR A 262 33.26 -8.08 24.73
N HIS A 263 34.18 -7.92 25.68
CA HIS A 263 34.55 -8.95 26.64
C HIS A 263 35.16 -8.35 27.90
N TYR A 264 35.03 -9.06 29.02
CA TYR A 264 35.69 -8.66 30.27
C TYR A 264 36.07 -9.86 31.14
N ASN A 265 37.27 -9.79 31.73
CA ASN A 265 37.78 -10.85 32.60
C ASN A 265 37.28 -10.65 34.04
N VAL A 266 36.25 -11.41 34.41
CA VAL A 266 35.62 -11.38 35.74
C VAL A 266 36.47 -12.21 36.69
N THR A 267 37.24 -11.58 37.57
CA THR A 267 38.17 -12.25 38.50
C THR A 267 37.72 -12.16 39.96
N GLY A 268 38.37 -12.92 40.85
CA GLY A 268 38.08 -12.90 42.30
C GLY A 268 36.87 -13.72 42.71
N LEU A 269 36.44 -14.65 41.86
CA LEU A 269 35.33 -15.57 42.07
C LEU A 269 35.77 -16.79 42.89
N THR A 270 34.82 -17.57 43.38
CA THR A 270 35.08 -18.81 44.15
C THR A 270 35.02 -20.02 43.24
N ASP A 271 35.93 -20.98 43.40
CA ASP A 271 35.97 -22.23 42.62
C ASP A 271 34.73 -23.11 42.83
N GLY A 272 34.23 -23.70 41.75
CA GLY A 272 33.07 -24.59 41.74
C GLY A 272 31.71 -23.90 41.96
N VAL A 273 31.62 -22.58 41.82
CA VAL A 273 30.40 -21.81 42.11
C VAL A 273 29.68 -21.39 40.83
N THR A 274 28.36 -21.54 40.82
CA THR A 274 27.52 -21.02 39.73
C THR A 274 27.36 -19.50 39.89
N TYR A 275 27.70 -18.78 38.83
CA TYR A 275 27.49 -17.36 38.65
C TYR A 275 26.53 -17.11 37.47
N TYR A 276 25.89 -15.97 37.51
CA TYR A 276 25.01 -15.44 36.48
C TYR A 276 25.52 -14.05 36.12
N TYR A 277 25.55 -13.73 34.84
CA TYR A 277 25.86 -12.36 34.42
C TYR A 277 24.94 -11.88 33.30
N TYR A 278 24.78 -10.57 33.25
CA TYR A 278 24.20 -9.84 32.12
C TYR A 278 25.02 -8.58 31.88
N VAL A 279 24.82 -7.98 30.71
CA VAL A 279 25.49 -6.75 30.29
C VAL A 279 24.44 -5.74 29.87
N GLU A 280 24.67 -4.48 30.20
CA GLU A 280 23.90 -3.34 29.71
C GLU A 280 24.87 -2.46 28.91
N ALA A 281 24.52 -2.12 27.69
CA ALA A 281 25.27 -1.13 26.93
C ALA A 281 24.92 0.27 27.43
N TYR A 282 25.85 1.22 27.40
CA TYR A 282 25.57 2.61 27.74
C TYR A 282 26.19 3.57 26.74
N ASN A 283 25.60 4.75 26.66
CA ASN A 283 26.19 5.94 26.08
C ASN A 283 25.92 7.16 26.97
N ASP A 284 26.30 8.34 26.49
CA ASP A 284 26.06 9.61 27.20
C ASP A 284 24.57 9.89 27.50
N ILE A 285 23.62 9.18 26.86
CA ILE A 285 22.17 9.33 27.07
C ILE A 285 21.62 8.36 28.14
N GLY A 286 22.05 7.10 28.15
CA GLY A 286 21.61 6.15 29.18
C GLY A 286 22.05 4.70 28.94
N ALA A 287 21.71 3.84 29.88
CA ALA A 287 21.94 2.39 29.76
C ALA A 287 20.76 1.70 29.04
N SER A 288 21.09 0.67 28.25
CA SER A 288 20.16 -0.25 27.61
C SER A 288 19.36 -1.04 28.66
N ALA A 289 18.34 -1.80 28.22
CA ALA A 289 17.85 -2.90 29.05
C ALA A 289 18.95 -3.99 29.21
N PRO A 290 18.89 -4.82 30.27
CA PRO A 290 19.81 -5.95 30.44
C PRO A 290 19.76 -6.92 29.25
N SER A 291 20.91 -7.47 28.89
CA SER A 291 21.02 -8.61 27.98
C SER A 291 20.25 -9.84 28.48
N ASN A 292 20.24 -10.90 27.68
CA ASN A 292 19.98 -12.25 28.20
C ASN A 292 20.96 -12.59 29.35
N ILE A 293 20.51 -13.41 30.30
CA ILE A 293 21.33 -13.87 31.42
C ILE A 293 22.13 -15.10 30.97
N ILE A 294 23.44 -15.07 31.19
CA ILE A 294 24.33 -16.21 31.00
C ILE A 294 24.60 -16.87 32.34
N THR A 295 24.54 -18.21 32.37
CA THR A 295 24.89 -19.02 33.53
C THR A 295 26.28 -19.61 33.31
N VAL A 296 27.20 -19.34 34.23
CA VAL A 296 28.58 -19.85 34.18
C VAL A 296 28.92 -20.52 35.50
N ILE A 297 29.56 -21.68 35.47
CA ILE A 297 30.08 -22.33 36.68
C ILE A 297 31.59 -22.12 36.67
N THR A 298 32.10 -21.31 37.59
CA THR A 298 33.55 -21.20 37.78
C THR A 298 34.09 -22.51 38.29
N GLY A 299 35.31 -22.82 37.90
CA GLY A 299 35.86 -24.15 38.01
C GLY A 299 36.20 -24.64 36.63
N ASN A 300 37.44 -24.38 36.24
CA ASN A 300 37.86 -24.82 34.93
C ASN A 300 38.35 -26.26 34.97
N GLU A 301 37.67 -27.11 34.23
CA GLU A 301 38.27 -28.34 33.73
C GLU A 301 38.69 -28.20 32.25
N ALA A 302 38.50 -27.06 31.54
CA ALA A 302 38.72 -26.97 30.07
C ALA A 302 39.02 -25.56 29.47
N VAL A 303 39.92 -25.45 28.50
CA VAL A 303 40.19 -24.21 27.72
C VAL A 303 40.37 -24.51 26.23
N ILE A 304 39.90 -23.62 25.36
CA ILE A 304 40.08 -23.72 23.91
C ILE A 304 41.38 -23.01 23.51
N ILE A 305 42.31 -23.74 22.89
CA ILE A 305 43.57 -23.21 22.36
C ILE A 305 43.72 -23.71 20.92
N GLY A 306 43.67 -22.79 19.96
CA GLY A 306 43.57 -23.14 18.55
C GLY A 306 42.29 -23.92 18.27
N SER A 307 42.41 -25.07 17.62
CA SER A 307 41.28 -25.99 17.35
C SER A 307 41.18 -27.11 18.40
N GLN A 308 41.83 -26.97 19.56
CA GLN A 308 41.91 -28.00 20.60
C GLN A 308 41.28 -27.51 21.89
N ILE A 309 40.68 -28.43 22.65
CA ILE A 309 40.12 -28.15 23.97
C ILE A 309 40.94 -28.93 24.99
N TRP A 310 41.60 -28.23 25.90
CA TRP A 310 42.57 -28.77 26.85
C TRP A 310 42.08 -28.65 28.28
N MET A 311 42.37 -29.62 29.14
CA MET A 311 42.12 -29.41 30.55
C MET A 311 43.03 -28.33 31.11
N THR A 312 42.47 -27.47 31.95
CA THR A 312 43.19 -26.41 32.67
C THR A 312 43.72 -26.87 34.02
N LYS A 313 43.30 -28.04 34.52
CA LYS A 313 43.89 -28.69 35.69
C LYS A 313 44.56 -30.00 35.30
N ASN A 314 45.52 -30.43 36.11
CA ASN A 314 46.05 -31.78 36.01
C ASN A 314 45.03 -32.77 36.56
N VAL A 315 45.03 -33.99 36.04
CA VAL A 315 44.16 -35.05 36.51
C VAL A 315 44.38 -35.27 38.01
N THR A 316 43.29 -35.31 38.77
CA THR A 316 43.34 -35.47 40.23
C THR A 316 42.82 -36.83 40.71
N VAL A 317 42.14 -37.62 39.86
CA VAL A 317 41.50 -38.89 40.28
C VAL A 317 42.48 -39.82 41.00
N ALA A 318 42.12 -40.28 42.20
CA ALA A 318 42.92 -41.23 42.95
C ALA A 318 42.68 -42.64 42.40
N LEU A 319 43.71 -43.23 41.80
CA LEU A 319 43.71 -44.60 41.27
C LEU A 319 44.71 -45.46 42.05
N PRO A 320 44.50 -46.80 42.13
CA PRO A 320 45.54 -47.71 42.58
C PRO A 320 46.83 -47.49 41.79
N ASP A 321 47.97 -47.40 42.48
CA ASP A 321 49.29 -47.09 41.92
C ASP A 321 49.46 -45.66 41.35
N SER A 322 48.54 -44.74 41.66
CA SER A 322 48.77 -43.29 41.52
C SER A 322 49.37 -42.71 42.80
N PHE A 323 50.22 -41.69 42.65
CA PHE A 323 50.92 -41.02 43.73
C PHE A 323 50.59 -39.53 43.77
N VAL A 324 51.00 -38.86 44.84
CA VAL A 324 50.96 -37.41 44.99
C VAL A 324 52.30 -37.00 45.57
N TYR A 325 52.82 -35.85 45.15
CA TYR A 325 54.13 -35.39 45.59
C TYR A 325 54.25 -35.34 47.13
N ASP A 326 55.33 -35.91 47.66
CA ASP A 326 55.62 -36.06 49.10
C ASP A 326 54.55 -36.83 49.90
N ASP A 327 53.71 -37.63 49.24
CA ASP A 327 52.58 -38.35 49.85
C ASP A 327 51.57 -37.41 50.57
N ASP A 328 51.56 -36.12 50.25
CA ASP A 328 50.62 -35.14 50.80
C ASP A 328 49.41 -34.97 49.86
N GLU A 329 48.25 -35.49 50.26
CA GLU A 329 47.03 -35.43 49.46
C GLU A 329 46.58 -33.99 49.16
N GLY A 330 47.00 -32.99 49.94
CA GLY A 330 46.77 -31.57 49.62
C GLY A 330 47.45 -31.14 48.32
N ASN A 331 48.59 -31.75 47.97
CA ASN A 331 49.31 -31.50 46.73
C ASN A 331 48.56 -32.03 45.49
N ARG A 332 47.59 -32.94 45.65
CA ARG A 332 46.80 -33.47 44.53
C ARG A 332 45.94 -32.38 43.89
N ILE A 333 45.39 -31.50 44.70
CA ILE A 333 44.59 -30.34 44.23
C ILE A 333 45.52 -29.27 43.65
N LEU A 334 46.71 -29.09 44.23
CA LEU A 334 47.63 -28.03 43.82
C LEU A 334 48.42 -28.35 42.54
N TYR A 335 48.86 -29.59 42.37
CA TYR A 335 49.79 -30.03 41.32
C TYR A 335 49.26 -31.19 40.47
N GLY A 336 48.15 -31.81 40.86
CA GLY A 336 47.63 -33.02 40.23
C GLY A 336 48.14 -34.32 40.86
N GLY A 337 47.56 -35.44 40.44
CA GLY A 337 48.10 -36.76 40.71
C GLY A 337 49.29 -37.10 39.79
N MET A 338 50.11 -38.05 40.23
CA MET A 338 51.25 -38.56 39.49
C MET A 338 50.96 -40.01 39.11
N TYR A 339 50.99 -40.32 37.81
CA TYR A 339 50.51 -41.59 37.27
C TYR A 339 51.62 -42.26 36.44
N PRO A 340 51.81 -43.59 36.51
CA PRO A 340 52.61 -44.31 35.53
C PRO A 340 51.85 -44.48 34.22
N ALA A 341 52.57 -44.77 33.12
CA ALA A 341 51.96 -44.90 31.80
C ALA A 341 50.90 -46.03 31.71
N SER A 342 50.99 -47.03 32.58
CA SER A 342 50.01 -48.12 32.67
C SER A 342 48.60 -47.68 33.12
N LEU A 343 48.44 -46.46 33.64
CA LEU A 343 47.15 -45.95 34.11
C LEU A 343 46.39 -45.08 33.09
N PHE A 344 46.90 -44.86 31.88
CA PHE A 344 46.24 -44.00 30.90
C PHE A 344 44.78 -44.39 30.63
N ASP A 345 44.50 -45.67 30.37
CA ASP A 345 43.13 -46.14 30.11
C ASP A 345 42.19 -45.94 31.30
N ALA A 346 42.70 -46.10 32.53
CA ALA A 346 41.92 -45.90 33.75
C ALA A 346 41.64 -44.42 33.99
N VAL A 347 42.58 -43.54 33.65
CA VAL A 347 42.41 -42.09 33.69
C VAL A 347 41.35 -41.65 32.68
N GLU A 348 41.42 -42.12 31.43
CA GLU A 348 40.43 -41.77 30.40
C GLU A 348 39.04 -42.33 30.73
N ALA A 349 38.95 -43.55 31.26
CA ALA A 349 37.69 -44.12 31.71
C ALA A 349 37.03 -43.31 32.85
N ALA A 350 37.85 -42.64 33.68
CA ALA A 350 37.36 -41.74 34.72
C ALA A 350 36.94 -40.36 34.19
N HIS A 351 37.27 -40.00 32.95
CA HIS A 351 36.96 -38.72 32.32
C HIS A 351 36.40 -38.92 30.90
N PRO A 352 35.14 -39.39 30.74
CA PRO A 352 34.55 -39.64 29.43
C PRO A 352 34.59 -38.39 28.52
N GLY A 353 35.06 -38.57 27.28
CA GLY A 353 35.23 -37.49 26.31
C GLY A 353 36.61 -36.81 26.33
N TRP A 354 37.46 -37.16 27.30
CA TRP A 354 38.82 -36.67 27.46
C TRP A 354 39.84 -37.79 27.28
N ILE A 355 40.93 -37.49 26.57
CA ILE A 355 42.00 -38.44 26.28
C ILE A 355 43.37 -37.92 26.71
N VAL A 356 44.30 -38.83 26.97
CA VAL A 356 45.71 -38.48 27.19
C VAL A 356 46.30 -38.01 25.84
N PRO A 357 46.83 -36.79 25.75
CA PRO A 357 47.27 -36.17 24.50
C PRO A 357 48.45 -36.95 23.88
N SER A 358 48.46 -37.08 22.56
CA SER A 358 49.61 -37.58 21.81
C SER A 358 50.67 -36.48 21.60
N LEU A 359 51.87 -36.85 21.15
CA LEU A 359 52.89 -35.89 20.76
C LEU A 359 52.41 -34.99 19.60
N ALA A 360 51.54 -35.48 18.72
CA ALA A 360 50.96 -34.67 17.65
C ALA A 360 49.99 -33.62 18.20
N ASP A 361 49.25 -33.93 19.26
CA ASP A 361 48.35 -32.99 19.91
C ASP A 361 49.14 -31.86 20.58
N TRP A 362 50.22 -32.20 21.29
CA TRP A 362 51.14 -31.22 21.87
C TRP A 362 51.86 -30.39 20.80
N GLN A 363 52.24 -30.98 19.66
CA GLN A 363 52.87 -30.24 18.58
C GLN A 363 51.91 -29.21 17.97
N ALA A 364 50.64 -29.57 17.76
CA ALA A 364 49.63 -28.63 17.27
C ALA A 364 49.38 -27.48 18.27
N LEU A 365 49.40 -27.77 19.58
CA LEU A 365 49.35 -26.74 20.61
C LEU A 365 50.56 -25.79 20.52
N ILE A 366 51.78 -26.35 20.43
CA ILE A 366 53.04 -25.59 20.30
C ILE A 366 53.01 -24.70 19.06
N ASP A 367 52.65 -25.24 17.92
CA ASP A 367 52.60 -24.52 16.63
C ASP A 367 51.57 -23.38 16.65
N PHE A 368 50.49 -23.51 17.44
CA PHE A 368 49.49 -22.46 17.59
C PHE A 368 49.93 -21.34 18.54
N VAL A 369 50.48 -21.69 19.71
CA VAL A 369 50.86 -20.68 20.71
C VAL A 369 52.17 -19.96 20.39
N GLY A 370 53.00 -20.54 19.52
CA GLY A 370 54.24 -19.95 19.07
C GLY A 370 55.13 -21.00 18.43
N ASP A 371 56.25 -21.31 19.09
CA ASP A 371 57.10 -22.44 18.76
C ASP A 371 57.67 -23.08 20.04
N SER A 372 58.46 -24.14 19.89
CA SER A 372 58.99 -24.89 21.03
C SER A 372 59.93 -24.09 21.94
N THR A 373 60.42 -22.91 21.52
CA THR A 373 61.34 -22.07 22.32
C THR A 373 60.63 -21.06 23.20
N ASP A 374 59.37 -20.75 22.91
CA ASP A 374 58.56 -19.77 23.68
C ASP A 374 57.31 -20.40 24.32
N ALA A 375 56.80 -21.52 23.79
CA ALA A 375 55.56 -22.15 24.23
C ALA A 375 55.55 -22.52 25.72
N GLY A 376 56.72 -22.86 26.26
CA GLY A 376 56.91 -23.16 27.68
C GLY A 376 56.60 -21.95 28.55
N GLY A 377 57.03 -20.74 28.19
CA GLY A 377 56.67 -19.51 28.91
C GLY A 377 55.19 -19.15 28.76
N ILE A 378 54.67 -19.27 27.54
CA ILE A 378 53.29 -18.86 27.19
C ILE A 378 52.23 -19.69 27.91
N LEU A 379 52.45 -20.99 28.11
CA LEU A 379 51.49 -21.91 28.74
C LEU A 379 51.70 -22.09 30.26
N LYS A 380 52.84 -21.63 30.79
CA LYS A 380 53.24 -21.82 32.19
C LYS A 380 52.51 -20.86 33.10
N ALA A 381 51.95 -21.41 34.17
CA ALA A 381 51.20 -20.67 35.17
C ALA A 381 52.08 -19.62 35.87
N ILE A 382 51.58 -18.38 35.97
CA ILE A 382 52.25 -17.28 36.69
C ILE A 382 52.43 -17.63 38.19
N ALA A 383 51.45 -18.33 38.78
CA ALA A 383 51.43 -18.76 40.18
C ALA A 383 51.26 -20.28 40.34
N GLY A 384 52.03 -21.08 39.58
CA GLY A 384 51.90 -22.54 39.51
C GLY A 384 52.83 -23.38 40.38
N GLY A 385 53.39 -22.81 41.45
CA GLY A 385 54.37 -23.49 42.31
C GLY A 385 55.77 -23.64 41.71
N TRP A 386 56.14 -22.76 40.78
CA TRP A 386 57.47 -22.67 40.20
C TRP A 386 58.45 -21.91 41.10
N ASP A 387 59.68 -22.39 41.22
CA ASP A 387 60.77 -21.67 41.87
C ASP A 387 61.18 -20.43 41.03
N PRO A 388 61.68 -19.35 41.64
CA PRO A 388 62.29 -18.24 40.89
C PRO A 388 63.45 -18.74 40.00
N PRO A 389 63.58 -18.29 38.74
CA PRO A 389 62.98 -17.07 38.21
C PRO A 389 61.58 -17.20 37.61
N ASN A 390 61.05 -18.41 37.39
CA ASN A 390 59.82 -18.65 36.61
C ASN A 390 59.85 -17.89 35.25
N THR A 391 60.93 -18.07 34.50
CA THR A 391 61.20 -17.32 33.26
C THR A 391 60.01 -17.44 32.29
N GLY A 392 59.64 -16.29 31.70
CA GLY A 392 58.67 -16.15 30.61
C GLY A 392 57.24 -16.58 30.90
N ALA A 393 56.88 -16.89 32.16
CA ALA A 393 55.51 -17.29 32.52
C ALA A 393 54.49 -16.16 32.28
N ILE A 394 53.60 -16.37 31.32
CA ILE A 394 52.55 -15.38 30.97
C ILE A 394 51.14 -16.01 31.06
N ASP A 395 51.01 -17.32 30.85
CA ASP A 395 49.75 -18.08 30.86
C ASP A 395 48.63 -17.43 30.03
N THR A 396 48.97 -16.94 28.84
CA THR A 396 48.06 -16.16 27.97
C THR A 396 46.72 -16.84 27.71
N TYR A 397 46.73 -18.17 27.64
CA TYR A 397 45.58 -18.99 27.29
C TYR A 397 44.97 -19.72 28.49
N ALA A 398 45.32 -19.34 29.73
CA ALA A 398 44.82 -19.99 30.95
C ALA A 398 44.99 -21.52 30.93
N PHE A 399 46.09 -22.01 30.35
CA PHE A 399 46.42 -23.44 30.32
C PHE A 399 46.91 -23.91 31.70
N GLU A 400 47.42 -22.99 32.51
CA GLU A 400 47.91 -23.21 33.87
C GLU A 400 48.90 -24.38 33.97
N ALA A 401 49.99 -24.41 33.20
CA ALA A 401 51.03 -25.43 33.40
C ALA A 401 51.78 -25.17 34.73
N ARG A 402 51.57 -26.06 35.70
CA ARG A 402 52.13 -26.01 37.05
C ARG A 402 53.40 -26.86 37.15
N SER A 403 54.23 -26.60 38.15
CA SER A 403 55.34 -27.51 38.46
C SER A 403 54.76 -28.78 39.11
N THR A 404 55.19 -29.95 38.65
CA THR A 404 54.63 -31.24 39.09
C THR A 404 55.69 -32.17 39.67
N GLY A 405 56.96 -32.01 39.31
CA GLY A 405 58.02 -32.94 39.67
C GLY A 405 57.76 -34.36 39.14
N TYR A 406 58.49 -35.35 39.66
CA TYR A 406 58.25 -36.76 39.34
C TYR A 406 58.39 -37.65 40.58
N TYR A 407 57.80 -38.84 40.50
CA TYR A 407 58.04 -39.94 41.43
C TYR A 407 58.58 -41.17 40.70
N ILE A 408 59.64 -41.77 41.23
CA ILE A 408 60.13 -43.07 40.74
C ILE A 408 60.81 -43.85 41.87
N SER A 409 60.47 -45.14 42.01
CA SER A 409 61.10 -46.06 42.98
C SER A 409 61.22 -45.52 44.41
N GLY A 410 60.18 -44.83 44.92
CA GLY A 410 60.17 -44.29 46.29
C GLY A 410 60.80 -42.92 46.46
N ILE A 411 61.16 -42.22 45.38
CA ILE A 411 61.81 -40.91 45.40
C ILE A 411 60.93 -39.87 44.71
N TYR A 412 60.60 -38.80 45.44
CA TYR A 412 60.02 -37.56 44.92
C TYR A 412 61.13 -36.55 44.62
N ALA A 413 61.09 -35.90 43.46
CA ALA A 413 62.09 -34.90 43.10
C ALA A 413 61.58 -33.82 42.14
N LEU A 414 62.31 -32.70 42.13
CA LEU A 414 62.22 -31.62 41.15
C LEU A 414 60.92 -30.80 41.11
N LEU A 415 60.05 -30.91 42.12
CA LEU A 415 58.98 -29.93 42.31
C LEU A 415 59.58 -28.52 42.48
N GLY A 416 58.94 -27.51 41.91
CA GLY A 416 59.45 -26.14 41.79
C GLY A 416 60.27 -25.89 40.53
N GLN A 417 61.08 -26.87 40.09
CA GLN A 417 62.02 -26.68 38.99
C GLN A 417 61.49 -27.14 37.63
N TYR A 418 60.65 -28.16 37.60
CA TYR A 418 60.15 -28.76 36.36
C TYR A 418 58.68 -29.16 36.43
N GLY A 419 58.02 -29.13 35.27
CA GLY A 419 56.67 -29.61 35.05
C GLY A 419 56.71 -30.74 34.03
N PHE A 420 56.35 -31.96 34.47
CA PHE A 420 56.38 -33.16 33.66
C PHE A 420 54.95 -33.58 33.32
N TYR A 421 54.65 -33.67 32.03
CA TYR A 421 53.31 -33.96 31.51
C TYR A 421 53.37 -35.12 30.55
N TRP A 422 52.58 -36.17 30.80
CA TRP A 422 52.55 -37.32 29.91
C TRP A 422 52.07 -36.98 28.50
N THR A 423 52.65 -37.68 27.53
CA THR A 423 52.00 -37.92 26.24
C THR A 423 51.63 -39.41 26.15
N ARG A 424 50.62 -39.72 25.33
CA ARG A 424 50.23 -41.11 25.03
C ARG A 424 51.13 -41.76 23.96
N THR A 425 52.12 -41.03 23.44
CA THR A 425 52.99 -41.53 22.37
C THR A 425 54.08 -42.46 22.94
N PRO A 426 54.10 -43.75 22.58
CA PRO A 426 55.10 -44.69 23.08
C PRO A 426 56.48 -44.39 22.50
N GLY A 427 57.52 -44.66 23.29
CA GLY A 427 58.93 -44.55 22.89
C GLY A 427 59.54 -45.89 22.49
N THR A 428 60.82 -46.07 22.84
CA THR A 428 61.49 -47.39 22.76
C THR A 428 61.04 -48.33 23.88
N ALA A 429 61.37 -49.62 23.81
CA ALA A 429 60.87 -50.64 24.76
C ALA A 429 61.00 -50.22 26.24
N GLY A 430 59.85 -50.04 26.91
CA GLY A 430 59.74 -49.67 28.33
C GLY A 430 59.78 -48.15 28.61
N THR A 431 59.62 -47.30 27.59
CA THR A 431 59.64 -45.84 27.73
C THR A 431 58.50 -45.17 26.96
N THR A 432 58.05 -44.02 27.47
CA THR A 432 56.96 -43.21 26.90
C THR A 432 57.39 -41.74 26.85
N TYR A 433 56.87 -40.98 25.89
CA TYR A 433 57.19 -39.56 25.75
C TYR A 433 56.44 -38.71 26.77
N TYR A 434 57.09 -37.68 27.29
CA TYR A 434 56.52 -36.63 28.13
C TYR A 434 56.94 -35.25 27.62
N MET A 435 56.17 -34.23 27.97
CA MET A 435 56.48 -32.82 27.76
C MET A 435 57.09 -32.22 29.02
N LEU A 436 58.15 -31.44 28.84
CA LEU A 436 58.93 -30.81 29.90
C LEU A 436 58.82 -29.30 29.84
N PHE A 437 58.34 -28.72 30.94
CA PHE A 437 58.44 -27.29 31.25
C PHE A 437 59.57 -27.08 32.27
N SER A 438 60.33 -25.98 32.13
CA SER A 438 61.44 -25.65 33.05
C SER A 438 61.22 -24.28 33.72
N TYR A 439 61.68 -24.13 34.95
CA TYR A 439 61.53 -22.87 35.71
C TYR A 439 62.41 -21.72 35.19
N ASP A 440 63.51 -22.00 34.47
CA ASP A 440 64.54 -21.03 34.09
C ASP A 440 64.61 -20.70 32.59
N ASN A 441 63.75 -21.30 31.76
CA ASN A 441 63.63 -21.02 30.33
C ASN A 441 62.16 -21.11 29.84
N ASP A 442 61.96 -20.73 28.58
CA ASP A 442 60.65 -20.63 27.95
C ASP A 442 60.39 -21.81 26.99
N ASP A 443 61.30 -22.79 26.95
CA ASP A 443 61.22 -23.94 26.06
C ASP A 443 60.16 -24.94 26.54
N LEU A 444 59.44 -25.54 25.60
CA LEU A 444 58.59 -26.72 25.80
C LEU A 444 59.14 -27.87 24.97
N THR A 445 59.74 -28.87 25.63
CA THR A 445 60.46 -29.95 24.95
C THR A 445 59.86 -31.32 25.21
N ALA A 446 59.91 -32.20 24.23
CA ALA A 446 59.51 -33.60 24.38
C ALA A 446 60.72 -34.48 24.72
N SER A 447 60.57 -35.40 25.68
CA SER A 447 61.64 -36.32 26.11
C SER A 447 61.06 -37.69 26.52
N LEU A 448 61.93 -38.67 26.77
CA LEU A 448 61.56 -40.04 27.11
C LEU A 448 61.87 -40.34 28.58
N THR A 449 60.96 -41.02 29.26
CA THR A 449 61.20 -41.60 30.59
C THR A 449 60.65 -43.03 30.67
N ALA A 450 61.06 -43.78 31.70
CA ALA A 450 60.59 -45.14 31.94
C ALA A 450 59.08 -45.15 32.23
N ASP A 451 58.36 -46.16 31.74
CA ASP A 451 56.89 -46.28 31.89
C ASP A 451 56.42 -46.34 33.36
N GLU A 452 57.31 -46.74 34.28
CA GLU A 452 57.08 -46.78 35.73
C GLU A 452 57.24 -45.42 36.42
N THR A 453 57.78 -44.41 35.74
CA THR A 453 57.87 -43.04 36.27
C THR A 453 56.46 -42.50 36.45
N CYS A 454 56.16 -41.92 37.61
CA CYS A 454 54.88 -41.30 37.86
C CYS A 454 55.02 -39.79 37.69
N ILE A 455 54.30 -39.22 36.71
CA ILE A 455 54.25 -37.78 36.40
C ILE A 455 52.80 -37.36 36.12
N ALA A 456 52.56 -36.06 35.96
CA ALA A 456 51.20 -35.55 35.79
C ALA A 456 50.61 -35.86 34.41
N ILE A 457 49.28 -35.92 34.36
CA ILE A 457 48.50 -36.04 33.12
C ILE A 457 47.63 -34.79 33.00
N ARG A 458 47.60 -34.20 31.81
CA ARG A 458 46.63 -33.18 31.40
C ARG A 458 45.94 -33.67 30.14
N LEU A 459 44.60 -33.68 30.14
CA LEU A 459 43.82 -34.30 29.07
C LEU A 459 43.43 -33.27 27.99
N ILE A 460 43.08 -33.79 26.81
CA ILE A 460 42.53 -33.04 25.68
C ILE A 460 41.17 -33.64 25.28
N ALA A 461 40.20 -32.82 24.88
CA ALA A 461 38.87 -33.27 24.46
C ALA A 461 38.87 -33.67 22.98
N GLN A 462 38.06 -34.68 22.63
CA GLN A 462 38.01 -35.21 21.27
C GLN A 462 36.70 -34.84 20.55
N TYR A 463 36.75 -33.91 19.58
CA TYR A 463 35.65 -33.58 18.66
C TYR A 463 36.00 -33.95 17.22
N THR A 464 35.03 -34.50 16.50
CA THR A 464 35.17 -34.82 15.08
C THR A 464 34.80 -33.61 14.22
N ALA A 465 35.55 -33.40 13.13
CA ALA A 465 35.14 -32.47 12.07
C ALA A 465 33.76 -32.86 11.53
N LEU A 466 32.98 -31.86 11.12
CA LEU A 466 31.60 -32.03 10.70
C LEU A 466 31.48 -32.10 9.19
N ASP A 467 30.68 -33.06 8.71
CA ASP A 467 30.25 -33.09 7.31
C ASP A 467 29.25 -31.96 7.02
N ALA A 468 29.16 -31.55 5.76
CA ALA A 468 28.12 -30.61 5.34
C ALA A 468 26.73 -31.26 5.52
N PRO A 469 25.74 -30.55 6.11
CA PRO A 469 24.38 -31.07 6.19
C PRO A 469 23.77 -31.25 4.80
N VAL A 470 22.77 -32.13 4.68
CA VAL A 470 21.98 -32.30 3.45
C VAL A 470 20.63 -31.61 3.65
N ALA A 471 20.38 -30.55 2.88
CA ALA A 471 19.08 -29.88 2.89
C ALA A 471 18.08 -30.67 2.04
N LEU A 472 16.86 -30.82 2.55
CA LEU A 472 15.77 -31.60 1.94
C LEU A 472 14.70 -30.66 1.35
N PRO A 473 13.75 -31.12 0.53
CA PRO A 473 12.66 -30.25 0.07
C PRO A 473 11.87 -29.61 1.22
N ALA A 474 11.45 -28.35 1.05
CA ALA A 474 10.59 -27.67 2.00
C ALA A 474 9.20 -28.35 2.10
N THR A 475 8.55 -28.20 3.25
CA THR A 475 7.19 -28.68 3.53
C THR A 475 6.33 -27.53 4.05
N ASN A 476 5.02 -27.75 4.23
CA ASN A 476 4.06 -26.74 4.72
C ASN A 476 4.17 -25.38 4.00
N ILE A 477 4.38 -25.40 2.68
CA ILE A 477 4.52 -24.19 1.88
C ILE A 477 3.16 -23.49 1.83
N THR A 478 3.10 -22.29 2.38
CA THR A 478 1.96 -21.38 2.31
C THR A 478 2.31 -20.19 1.40
N GLU A 479 1.38 -19.26 1.25
CA GLU A 479 1.62 -18.06 0.44
C GLU A 479 2.71 -17.14 1.04
N THR A 480 3.01 -17.26 2.34
CA THR A 480 3.95 -16.35 3.04
C THR A 480 4.93 -17.08 3.97
N SER A 481 5.05 -18.41 3.86
CA SER A 481 5.93 -19.20 4.72
C SER A 481 6.22 -20.60 4.16
N PHE A 482 7.27 -21.24 4.67
CA PHE A 482 7.52 -22.67 4.48
C PHE A 482 8.29 -23.27 5.68
N THR A 483 8.28 -24.59 5.82
CA THR A 483 9.15 -25.32 6.76
C THR A 483 10.39 -25.84 6.03
N ALA A 484 11.57 -25.36 6.40
CA ALA A 484 12.86 -25.87 5.94
C ALA A 484 13.17 -27.22 6.63
N ASN A 485 13.75 -28.18 5.91
CA ASN A 485 14.04 -29.53 6.40
C ASN A 485 15.48 -29.95 6.05
N TRP A 486 16.17 -30.69 6.93
CA TRP A 486 17.52 -31.22 6.66
C TRP A 486 17.84 -32.51 7.42
N GLU A 487 18.88 -33.22 6.97
CA GLU A 487 19.41 -34.40 7.65
C GLU A 487 20.36 -34.03 8.79
N GLY A 488 20.38 -34.86 9.84
CA GLY A 488 21.26 -34.65 10.99
C GLY A 488 22.72 -35.02 10.71
N VAL A 489 23.66 -34.16 11.12
CA VAL A 489 25.11 -34.39 11.04
C VAL A 489 25.62 -34.97 12.37
N THR A 490 26.34 -36.09 12.32
CA THR A 490 26.90 -36.72 13.52
C THR A 490 27.95 -35.82 14.17
N GLY A 491 27.81 -35.56 15.48
CA GLY A 491 28.72 -34.70 16.23
C GLY A 491 28.40 -33.21 16.17
N ALA A 492 27.37 -32.80 15.42
CA ALA A 492 26.87 -31.43 15.45
C ALA A 492 26.11 -31.15 16.75
N THR A 493 26.28 -29.95 17.29
CA THR A 493 25.53 -29.43 18.43
C THR A 493 24.50 -28.38 18.03
N GLY A 494 24.47 -27.96 16.76
CA GLY A 494 23.45 -27.07 16.20
C GLY A 494 23.61 -26.82 14.69
N TYR A 495 22.69 -26.04 14.12
CA TYR A 495 22.67 -25.67 12.70
C TYR A 495 22.43 -24.17 12.53
N ARG A 496 22.98 -23.60 11.46
CA ARG A 496 22.70 -22.22 11.03
C ARG A 496 22.00 -22.23 9.68
N LEU A 497 20.85 -21.58 9.58
CA LEU A 497 20.01 -21.46 8.39
C LEU A 497 20.28 -20.15 7.65
N THR A 498 20.33 -20.20 6.33
CA THR A 498 20.33 -19.00 5.48
C THR A 498 19.20 -19.07 4.46
N VAL A 499 18.42 -18.00 4.29
CA VAL A 499 17.33 -17.88 3.31
C VAL A 499 17.54 -16.63 2.45
N ALA A 500 17.37 -16.74 1.13
CA ALA A 500 17.56 -15.65 0.18
C ALA A 500 16.48 -15.65 -0.92
N THR A 501 16.32 -14.53 -1.62
CA THR A 501 15.46 -14.40 -2.81
C THR A 501 16.18 -14.76 -4.10
N ASP A 502 17.47 -15.10 -4.02
CA ASP A 502 18.30 -15.50 -5.16
C ASP A 502 19.17 -16.73 -4.85
N ALA A 503 19.49 -17.50 -5.89
CA ALA A 503 20.26 -18.73 -5.75
C ALA A 503 21.75 -18.52 -5.38
N ALA A 504 22.28 -17.30 -5.56
CA ALA A 504 23.66 -16.95 -5.20
C ALA A 504 23.78 -16.46 -3.74
N PHE A 505 22.65 -16.25 -3.05
CA PHE A 505 22.57 -15.70 -1.69
C PHE A 505 23.22 -14.31 -1.59
N THR A 506 22.95 -13.44 -2.57
CA THR A 506 23.32 -12.01 -2.52
C THR A 506 22.25 -11.17 -1.83
N ASP A 507 20.98 -11.52 -2.02
CA ASP A 507 19.80 -10.87 -1.45
C ASP A 507 19.21 -11.77 -0.36
N ILE A 508 19.83 -11.71 0.82
CA ILE A 508 19.45 -12.52 1.98
C ILE A 508 18.20 -11.92 2.63
N VAL A 509 17.21 -12.76 2.94
CA VAL A 509 16.00 -12.36 3.65
C VAL A 509 16.39 -11.86 5.04
N ALA A 510 15.90 -10.69 5.44
CA ALA A 510 16.23 -10.07 6.73
C ALA A 510 15.93 -11.04 7.89
N GLY A 511 16.88 -11.17 8.83
CA GLY A 511 16.79 -12.11 9.96
C GLY A 511 17.21 -13.56 9.64
N PHE A 512 17.46 -13.91 8.37
CA PHE A 512 17.86 -15.25 7.95
C PHE A 512 19.28 -15.30 7.38
N ASN A 513 20.21 -14.50 7.91
CA ASN A 513 21.63 -14.61 7.55
C ASN A 513 22.39 -15.45 8.58
N SER A 514 22.64 -16.73 8.27
CA SER A 514 23.29 -17.66 9.20
C SER A 514 22.62 -17.75 10.58
N LEU A 515 21.29 -17.69 10.59
CA LEU A 515 20.45 -17.74 11.79
C LEU A 515 20.67 -19.07 12.52
N ASP A 516 21.09 -19.01 13.79
CA ASP A 516 21.20 -20.21 14.62
C ASP A 516 19.82 -20.72 15.01
N VAL A 517 19.52 -21.96 14.60
CA VAL A 517 18.25 -22.63 14.85
C VAL A 517 18.39 -23.74 15.90
N GLY A 518 19.57 -23.89 16.51
CA GLY A 518 19.88 -24.92 17.49
C GLY A 518 19.96 -26.32 16.88
N ASN A 519 19.94 -27.36 17.73
CA ASN A 519 20.01 -28.76 17.31
C ASN A 519 18.64 -29.33 16.92
N VAL A 520 18.06 -28.74 15.87
CA VAL A 520 16.81 -29.20 15.26
C VAL A 520 17.07 -29.69 13.84
N LEU A 521 16.07 -30.35 13.23
CA LEU A 521 16.13 -30.84 11.85
C LEU A 521 15.14 -30.12 10.92
N THR A 522 14.36 -29.19 11.48
CA THR A 522 13.34 -28.42 10.76
C THR A 522 13.21 -27.02 11.35
N TYR A 523 12.84 -26.03 10.54
CA TYR A 523 12.55 -24.67 11.01
C TYR A 523 11.47 -24.01 10.14
N ASP A 524 10.48 -23.36 10.76
CA ASP A 524 9.44 -22.62 10.06
C ASP A 524 9.94 -21.21 9.72
N VAL A 525 9.88 -20.84 8.45
CA VAL A 525 10.32 -19.55 7.90
C VAL A 525 9.08 -18.69 7.62
N PRO A 526 8.65 -17.80 8.54
CA PRO A 526 7.49 -16.93 8.34
C PRO A 526 7.85 -15.60 7.67
N GLY A 527 6.82 -14.82 7.32
CA GLY A 527 6.97 -13.40 6.95
C GLY A 527 7.55 -13.18 5.56
N LEU A 528 7.30 -14.10 4.63
CA LEU A 528 7.79 -14.02 3.26
C LEU A 528 6.77 -13.35 2.35
N ASP A 529 7.27 -12.62 1.35
CA ASP A 529 6.43 -12.00 0.32
C ASP A 529 5.75 -13.05 -0.57
N ILE A 530 4.46 -12.84 -0.83
CA ILE A 530 3.63 -13.75 -1.62
C ILE A 530 4.13 -13.89 -3.06
N GLY A 531 4.03 -15.11 -3.60
CA GLY A 531 4.33 -15.40 -5.01
C GLY A 531 5.81 -15.27 -5.39
N HIS A 532 6.71 -15.12 -4.42
CA HIS A 532 8.16 -15.07 -4.62
C HIS A 532 8.82 -16.45 -4.57
N GLU A 533 9.97 -16.56 -5.21
CA GLU A 533 10.87 -17.71 -5.15
C GLU A 533 11.92 -17.46 -4.06
N TYR A 534 12.18 -18.48 -3.23
CA TYR A 534 13.17 -18.42 -2.16
C TYR A 534 14.14 -19.59 -2.24
N PHE A 535 15.34 -19.38 -1.71
CA PHE A 535 16.40 -20.37 -1.65
C PHE A 535 16.88 -20.51 -0.21
N TYR A 536 17.13 -21.74 0.25
CA TYR A 536 17.75 -21.95 1.57
C TYR A 536 18.90 -22.95 1.56
N ARG A 537 19.83 -22.76 2.51
CA ARG A 537 20.98 -23.63 2.78
C ARG A 537 21.37 -23.59 4.26
N LEU A 538 22.15 -24.56 4.71
CA LEU A 538 22.55 -24.70 6.12
C LEU A 538 24.03 -25.00 6.30
N THR A 539 24.56 -24.70 7.48
CA THR A 539 25.82 -25.25 8.02
C THR A 539 25.56 -25.94 9.35
N ALA A 540 26.26 -27.04 9.63
CA ALA A 540 26.25 -27.69 10.95
C ALA A 540 27.43 -27.16 11.77
N TYR A 541 27.28 -27.01 13.07
CA TYR A 541 28.37 -26.59 13.95
C TYR A 541 28.45 -27.44 15.23
N ASN A 542 29.65 -27.47 15.80
CA ASN A 542 29.94 -27.89 17.17
C ASN A 542 30.87 -26.84 17.81
N PRO A 543 31.28 -26.97 19.09
CA PRO A 543 32.11 -25.94 19.74
C PRO A 543 33.44 -25.63 19.06
N VAL A 544 33.90 -26.48 18.13
CA VAL A 544 35.22 -26.36 17.48
C VAL A 544 35.11 -26.18 15.96
N TYR A 545 34.12 -26.80 15.32
CA TYR A 545 34.02 -26.87 13.87
C TYR A 545 32.68 -26.31 13.37
N THR A 546 32.72 -25.60 12.26
CA THR A 546 31.58 -25.33 11.39
C THR A 546 31.81 -26.05 10.07
N SER A 547 30.82 -26.81 9.59
CA SER A 547 30.93 -27.51 8.31
C SER A 547 30.77 -26.57 7.12
N ALA A 548 31.02 -27.10 5.91
CA ALA A 548 30.66 -26.40 4.67
C ALA A 548 29.13 -26.31 4.51
N TYR A 549 28.67 -25.40 3.65
CA TYR A 549 27.25 -25.29 3.32
C TYR A 549 26.67 -26.58 2.72
N SER A 550 25.41 -26.84 3.03
CA SER A 550 24.59 -27.85 2.36
C SER A 550 24.41 -27.57 0.86
N ASN A 551 23.75 -28.50 0.16
CA ASN A 551 23.07 -28.16 -1.08
C ASN A 551 22.02 -27.05 -0.88
N VAL A 552 21.68 -26.35 -1.96
CA VAL A 552 20.64 -25.32 -1.99
C VAL A 552 19.29 -25.95 -2.32
N ILE A 553 18.23 -25.49 -1.67
CA ILE A 553 16.84 -25.87 -1.95
C ILE A 553 16.08 -24.63 -2.42
N GLU A 554 15.43 -24.75 -3.57
CA GLU A 554 14.50 -23.77 -4.13
C GLU A 554 13.09 -24.04 -3.60
N VAL A 555 12.37 -22.98 -3.23
CA VAL A 555 11.02 -23.00 -2.69
C VAL A 555 10.19 -21.95 -3.41
N ASN A 556 9.16 -22.41 -4.12
CA ASN A 556 8.20 -21.54 -4.79
C ASN A 556 6.96 -21.38 -3.93
N LEU A 557 6.67 -20.15 -3.48
CA LEU A 557 5.44 -19.90 -2.73
C LEU A 557 4.23 -19.85 -3.70
N PRO A 558 3.14 -20.57 -3.41
CA PRO A 558 1.94 -20.54 -4.24
C PRO A 558 1.23 -19.19 -4.16
N ILE A 559 0.35 -18.95 -5.13
CA ILE A 559 -0.67 -17.90 -5.10
C ILE A 559 -2.03 -18.55 -5.29
N SER A 560 -3.07 -18.00 -4.64
CA SER A 560 -4.44 -18.53 -4.72
C SER A 560 -5.43 -17.46 -5.17
N TRP A 561 -6.41 -17.88 -5.96
CA TRP A 561 -7.56 -17.06 -6.34
C TRP A 561 -8.83 -17.59 -5.70
N THR A 562 -9.73 -16.68 -5.36
CA THR A 562 -11.09 -17.05 -4.95
C THR A 562 -11.99 -17.10 -6.19
N VAL A 563 -12.83 -18.11 -6.26
CA VAL A 563 -13.84 -18.31 -7.31
C VAL A 563 -15.19 -18.31 -6.64
N THR A 564 -15.98 -17.27 -6.84
CA THR A 564 -17.27 -17.09 -6.17
C THR A 564 -18.43 -17.28 -7.15
N SER A 565 -19.39 -18.14 -6.81
CA SER A 565 -20.63 -18.33 -7.56
C SER A 565 -21.84 -18.01 -6.68
N ARG A 566 -22.83 -17.27 -7.22
CA ARG A 566 -24.03 -16.86 -6.46
C ARG A 566 -25.27 -17.71 -6.75
N GLY A 567 -25.13 -18.76 -7.56
CA GLY A 567 -26.24 -19.57 -8.05
C GLY A 567 -26.09 -21.07 -7.78
N ASP A 568 -26.86 -21.90 -8.47
CA ASP A 568 -26.90 -23.36 -8.27
C ASP A 568 -25.67 -24.10 -8.84
N GLY A 569 -24.71 -23.38 -9.42
CA GLY A 569 -23.48 -23.90 -9.99
C GLY A 569 -23.64 -24.51 -11.39
N SER A 570 -24.77 -24.28 -12.06
CA SER A 570 -24.98 -24.74 -13.44
C SER A 570 -24.20 -23.95 -14.49
N GLY A 571 -23.80 -22.71 -14.21
CA GLY A 571 -23.07 -21.84 -15.12
C GLY A 571 -21.59 -22.20 -15.27
N VAL A 572 -21.02 -21.89 -16.43
CA VAL A 572 -19.60 -22.10 -16.75
C VAL A 572 -18.93 -20.75 -16.95
N ALA A 573 -17.86 -20.49 -16.20
CA ALA A 573 -16.94 -19.38 -16.43
C ALA A 573 -15.84 -19.80 -17.41
N VAL A 574 -15.38 -18.87 -18.24
CA VAL A 574 -14.23 -19.06 -19.12
C VAL A 574 -13.18 -18.02 -18.80
N MET A 575 -12.07 -18.47 -18.24
CA MET A 575 -10.84 -17.67 -18.19
C MET A 575 -9.89 -18.16 -19.28
N SER A 576 -8.96 -17.32 -19.71
CA SER A 576 -7.92 -17.67 -20.66
C SER A 576 -6.58 -17.24 -20.12
N MET A 577 -5.58 -18.12 -20.26
CA MET A 577 -4.24 -17.89 -19.73
C MET A 577 -3.20 -18.21 -20.80
N ARG A 578 -2.14 -17.40 -20.83
CA ARG A 578 -0.93 -17.62 -21.62
C ARG A 578 0.22 -17.70 -20.64
N VAL A 579 1.03 -18.75 -20.75
CA VAL A 579 2.11 -19.04 -19.81
C VAL A 579 3.44 -19.26 -20.52
N THR A 580 4.54 -18.95 -19.84
CA THR A 580 5.92 -19.17 -20.32
C THR A 580 6.41 -20.60 -20.04
N GLU A 581 5.98 -21.20 -18.93
CA GLU A 581 6.23 -22.59 -18.54
C GLU A 581 4.92 -23.29 -18.15
N PRO A 582 4.84 -24.64 -18.20
CA PRO A 582 3.64 -25.36 -17.80
C PRO A 582 3.16 -24.97 -16.39
N LEU A 583 1.92 -24.48 -16.32
CA LEU A 583 1.30 -24.01 -15.07
C LEU A 583 0.17 -24.94 -14.66
N THR A 584 0.28 -25.54 -13.48
CA THR A 584 -0.79 -26.33 -12.87
C THR A 584 -1.66 -25.47 -11.97
N LEU A 585 -2.97 -25.53 -12.17
CA LEU A 585 -4.03 -24.93 -11.35
C LEU A 585 -4.76 -26.03 -10.59
N THR A 586 -5.02 -25.84 -9.30
CA THR A 586 -5.72 -26.83 -8.46
C THR A 586 -6.75 -26.17 -7.56
N PHE A 587 -7.98 -26.70 -7.57
CA PHE A 587 -8.97 -26.36 -6.54
C PHE A 587 -8.69 -27.17 -5.27
N ILE A 588 -8.35 -26.48 -4.18
CA ILE A 588 -7.88 -27.13 -2.94
C ILE A 588 -9.01 -27.48 -1.96
N ASP A 589 -10.18 -26.88 -2.12
CA ASP A 589 -11.39 -27.16 -1.32
C ASP A 589 -12.27 -28.30 -1.86
N GLY A 590 -12.01 -28.74 -3.09
CA GLY A 590 -12.78 -29.78 -3.76
C GLY A 590 -14.24 -29.40 -4.09
N THR A 591 -14.63 -28.13 -4.14
CA THR A 591 -16.00 -27.69 -4.51
C THR A 591 -16.11 -27.34 -6.00
N ALA A 592 -15.20 -26.52 -6.51
CA ALA A 592 -15.17 -26.14 -7.93
C ALA A 592 -14.43 -27.14 -8.82
N ARG A 593 -14.70 -27.11 -10.13
CA ARG A 593 -14.19 -28.07 -11.11
C ARG A 593 -13.80 -27.41 -12.43
N PHE A 594 -12.73 -27.92 -13.01
CA PHE A 594 -12.32 -27.65 -14.37
C PHE A 594 -13.01 -28.60 -15.35
N TYR A 595 -13.26 -28.10 -16.56
CA TYR A 595 -13.78 -28.86 -17.69
C TYR A 595 -12.97 -28.58 -18.96
N SER A 596 -13.17 -29.45 -19.95
CA SER A 596 -12.50 -29.34 -21.26
C SER A 596 -13.36 -28.70 -22.35
N ASP A 597 -14.62 -28.39 -22.05
CA ASP A 597 -15.61 -27.86 -22.98
C ASP A 597 -16.41 -26.70 -22.38
N ALA A 598 -16.89 -25.79 -23.24
CA ALA A 598 -17.68 -24.62 -22.83
C ALA A 598 -19.04 -24.95 -22.21
N ALA A 599 -19.56 -26.17 -22.40
CA ALA A 599 -20.79 -26.63 -21.73
C ALA A 599 -20.51 -27.18 -20.31
N GLY A 600 -19.24 -27.39 -19.97
CA GLY A 600 -18.76 -28.00 -18.74
C GLY A 600 -19.34 -29.39 -18.51
N THR A 601 -19.25 -30.26 -19.52
CA THR A 601 -19.78 -31.63 -19.49
C THR A 601 -18.71 -32.70 -19.64
N LEU A 602 -17.49 -32.34 -20.06
CA LEU A 602 -16.41 -33.27 -20.39
C LEU A 602 -15.17 -33.06 -19.53
N ASN A 603 -14.61 -34.18 -19.06
CA ASN A 603 -13.34 -34.26 -18.33
C ASN A 603 -13.29 -33.38 -17.08
N GLU A 604 -14.28 -33.57 -16.20
CA GLU A 604 -14.30 -32.95 -14.87
C GLU A 604 -13.02 -33.27 -14.09
N SER A 605 -12.37 -32.25 -13.54
CA SER A 605 -11.14 -32.39 -12.76
C SER A 605 -11.01 -31.31 -11.70
N THR A 606 -10.32 -31.60 -10.60
CA THR A 606 -9.88 -30.60 -9.60
C THR A 606 -8.59 -29.91 -10.01
N THR A 607 -7.88 -30.42 -11.02
CA THR A 607 -6.59 -29.91 -11.48
C THR A 607 -6.60 -29.67 -12.99
N LYS A 608 -5.96 -28.59 -13.44
CA LYS A 608 -5.77 -28.23 -14.85
C LYS A 608 -4.32 -27.82 -15.11
N VAL A 609 -3.68 -28.43 -16.10
CA VAL A 609 -2.38 -27.99 -16.60
C VAL A 609 -2.60 -27.09 -17.83
N VAL A 610 -2.02 -25.89 -17.79
CA VAL A 610 -1.94 -24.92 -18.87
C VAL A 610 -0.54 -25.04 -19.46
N ASN A 611 -0.43 -25.40 -20.74
CA ASN A 611 0.88 -25.62 -21.38
C ASN A 611 1.40 -24.34 -22.04
N ALA A 612 2.72 -24.14 -22.05
CA ALA A 612 3.36 -23.02 -22.73
C ALA A 612 3.29 -23.13 -24.26
N THR A 613 2.17 -22.71 -24.85
CA THR A 613 1.95 -22.72 -26.32
C THR A 613 2.16 -21.35 -26.97
N GLY A 614 2.57 -20.34 -26.19
CA GLY A 614 2.71 -18.95 -26.64
C GLY A 614 1.38 -18.26 -26.99
N THR A 615 0.24 -18.88 -26.72
CA THR A 615 -1.11 -18.43 -27.07
C THR A 615 -2.04 -18.52 -25.87
N LEU A 616 -3.09 -17.69 -25.82
CA LEU A 616 -4.12 -17.76 -24.78
C LEU A 616 -4.91 -19.08 -24.89
N GLN A 617 -4.97 -19.83 -23.80
CA GLN A 617 -5.71 -21.09 -23.71
C GLN A 617 -6.95 -20.93 -22.84
N PRO A 618 -8.14 -21.36 -23.31
CA PRO A 618 -9.36 -21.30 -22.51
C PRO A 618 -9.38 -22.35 -21.40
N ILE A 619 -9.92 -21.97 -20.25
CA ILE A 619 -10.07 -22.76 -19.04
C ILE A 619 -11.51 -22.60 -18.58
N TYR A 620 -12.23 -23.73 -18.57
CA TYR A 620 -13.66 -23.79 -18.26
C TYR A 620 -13.85 -24.20 -16.81
N ILE A 621 -14.63 -23.43 -16.06
CA ILE A 621 -14.80 -23.61 -14.61
C ILE A 621 -16.29 -23.65 -14.26
N LYS A 622 -16.70 -24.63 -13.46
CA LYS A 622 -17.96 -24.59 -12.72
C LYS A 622 -17.67 -24.54 -11.23
N ALA A 623 -18.43 -23.74 -10.50
CA ALA A 623 -18.36 -23.66 -9.05
C ALA A 623 -19.79 -23.66 -8.47
N PRO A 624 -20.08 -24.48 -7.44
CA PRO A 624 -21.34 -24.41 -6.71
C PRO A 624 -21.48 -23.07 -5.98
N SER A 625 -22.69 -22.75 -5.51
CA SER A 625 -22.93 -21.54 -4.69
C SER A 625 -21.91 -21.43 -3.54
N GLY A 626 -21.27 -20.28 -3.40
CA GLY A 626 -20.23 -20.02 -2.41
C GLY A 626 -18.89 -19.65 -3.05
N SER A 627 -17.83 -19.69 -2.26
CA SER A 627 -16.46 -19.37 -2.67
C SER A 627 -15.63 -20.64 -2.73
N SER A 628 -14.76 -20.74 -3.72
CA SER A 628 -13.78 -21.81 -3.86
C SER A 628 -12.36 -21.27 -4.07
N THR A 629 -11.32 -21.95 -3.61
CA THR A 629 -9.91 -21.50 -3.69
C THR A 629 -9.17 -22.28 -4.77
N MET A 630 -8.66 -21.57 -5.77
CA MET A 630 -7.86 -22.08 -6.87
C MET A 630 -6.40 -21.68 -6.68
N GLN A 631 -5.53 -22.65 -6.41
CA GLN A 631 -4.10 -22.45 -6.20
C GLN A 631 -3.29 -22.69 -7.48
N PHE A 632 -2.26 -21.88 -7.67
CA PHE A 632 -1.31 -21.93 -8.77
C PHE A 632 -0.02 -22.62 -8.32
N SER A 633 0.60 -23.39 -9.21
CA SER A 633 1.92 -23.98 -8.95
C SER A 633 3.08 -22.99 -9.06
N SER A 634 2.91 -21.88 -9.79
CA SER A 634 3.86 -20.75 -9.81
C SER A 634 3.19 -19.51 -10.43
N ALA A 635 3.32 -18.34 -9.80
CA ALA A 635 2.82 -17.07 -10.34
C ALA A 635 3.68 -16.54 -11.50
N LEU A 636 4.99 -16.83 -11.48
CA LEU A 636 5.97 -16.34 -12.46
C LEU A 636 5.74 -16.85 -13.88
N SER A 637 5.08 -18.00 -14.02
CA SER A 637 4.76 -18.57 -15.34
C SER A 637 3.64 -17.83 -16.06
N LEU A 638 2.84 -16.99 -15.38
CA LEU A 638 1.73 -16.28 -16.01
C LEU A 638 2.23 -15.08 -16.83
N TYR A 639 1.97 -15.11 -18.13
CA TYR A 639 2.46 -14.13 -19.11
C TYR A 639 1.35 -13.35 -19.81
N GLY A 640 0.11 -13.84 -19.75
CA GLY A 640 -1.05 -13.12 -20.22
C GLY A 640 -2.33 -13.72 -19.66
N PHE A 641 -3.29 -12.86 -19.35
CA PHE A 641 -4.55 -13.23 -18.73
C PHE A 641 -5.72 -12.58 -19.45
N GLY A 642 -6.82 -13.30 -19.62
CA GLY A 642 -8.07 -12.67 -19.98
C GLY A 642 -9.31 -13.43 -19.58
N HIS A 643 -10.41 -12.71 -19.37
CA HIS A 643 -11.70 -13.27 -18.96
C HIS A 643 -12.79 -12.87 -19.95
N ALA A 644 -13.49 -13.85 -20.50
CA ALA A 644 -14.58 -13.65 -21.43
C ALA A 644 -15.84 -14.34 -20.90
N LEU A 645 -16.82 -13.55 -20.43
CA LEU A 645 -18.16 -14.06 -20.18
C LEU A 645 -18.84 -14.42 -21.52
N GLY A 646 -18.94 -15.71 -21.81
CA GLY A 646 -20.08 -16.33 -22.50
C GLY A 646 -20.32 -16.07 -23.99
N LEU A 647 -20.11 -17.14 -24.76
CA LEU A 647 -20.75 -17.53 -26.04
C LEU A 647 -20.27 -16.84 -27.34
N GLY A 648 -19.20 -17.39 -27.94
CA GLY A 648 -19.16 -17.61 -29.39
C GLY A 648 -18.32 -16.65 -30.26
N SER A 649 -17.58 -15.70 -29.70
CA SER A 649 -16.64 -14.90 -30.51
C SER A 649 -15.32 -15.65 -30.70
N THR A 650 -15.11 -16.24 -31.87
CA THR A 650 -13.82 -16.79 -32.32
C THR A 650 -12.84 -15.70 -32.76
N ASN A 651 -12.85 -14.52 -32.15
CA ASN A 651 -11.93 -13.44 -32.49
C ASN A 651 -10.92 -13.26 -31.34
N PRO A 652 -9.65 -13.68 -31.52
CA PRO A 652 -8.58 -13.40 -30.57
C PRO A 652 -8.07 -11.95 -30.66
N ALA A 653 -8.70 -11.11 -31.49
CA ALA A 653 -8.45 -9.67 -31.47
C ALA A 653 -9.23 -9.03 -30.32
N TRP A 654 -8.49 -8.42 -29.40
CA TRP A 654 -8.80 -7.54 -28.27
C TRP A 654 -9.92 -6.51 -28.54
N GLY A 655 -11.10 -6.95 -28.94
CA GLY A 655 -12.26 -6.13 -29.27
C GLY A 655 -13.26 -6.12 -28.13
N ARG A 656 -13.80 -4.93 -27.83
CA ARG A 656 -14.96 -4.74 -26.93
C ARG A 656 -16.05 -5.76 -27.22
N SER A 657 -16.33 -6.64 -26.25
CA SER A 657 -17.54 -7.46 -26.30
C SER A 657 -18.76 -6.57 -26.09
N THR A 658 -19.62 -6.49 -27.09
CA THR A 658 -20.90 -5.78 -26.99
C THR A 658 -21.92 -6.65 -26.27
N GLY A 659 -22.13 -6.40 -24.97
CA GLY A 659 -23.37 -6.66 -24.23
C GLY A 659 -23.91 -8.10 -24.24
N GLY A 660 -23.55 -8.88 -23.21
CA GLY A 660 -24.24 -10.12 -22.81
C GLY A 660 -24.96 -9.93 -21.47
N SER A 661 -26.17 -10.48 -21.34
CA SER A 661 -26.94 -10.50 -20.08
C SER A 661 -26.38 -11.55 -19.11
N TYR A 662 -26.25 -11.18 -17.83
CA TYR A 662 -25.74 -12.03 -16.74
C TYR A 662 -26.68 -13.16 -16.35
N ASP A 663 -26.10 -14.32 -16.05
CA ASP A 663 -26.75 -15.43 -15.34
C ASP A 663 -26.12 -15.51 -13.93
N ALA A 664 -26.94 -15.52 -12.87
CA ALA A 664 -26.50 -15.60 -11.49
C ALA A 664 -25.75 -16.91 -11.15
N ASN A 665 -25.82 -17.90 -12.05
CA ASN A 665 -25.18 -19.21 -11.89
C ASN A 665 -23.74 -19.28 -12.45
N THR A 666 -23.23 -18.24 -13.10
CA THR A 666 -21.86 -18.22 -13.64
C THR A 666 -20.86 -17.82 -12.54
N PRO A 667 -19.81 -18.63 -12.29
CA PRO A 667 -18.76 -18.28 -11.34
C PRO A 667 -18.02 -16.99 -11.75
N GLY A 668 -17.78 -16.09 -10.80
CA GLY A 668 -16.86 -14.97 -10.90
C GLY A 668 -15.51 -15.32 -10.25
N LEU A 669 -14.47 -14.61 -10.67
CA LEU A 669 -13.16 -14.66 -10.03
C LEU A 669 -13.07 -13.46 -9.09
N ASP A 670 -12.65 -13.68 -7.86
CA ASP A 670 -12.27 -12.62 -6.94
C ASP A 670 -10.86 -12.94 -6.51
N ALA A 671 -9.93 -12.05 -6.82
CA ALA A 671 -8.60 -12.23 -6.30
C ALA A 671 -8.15 -10.88 -5.78
N SER A 672 -7.98 -10.84 -4.47
CA SER A 672 -7.71 -9.63 -3.71
C SER A 672 -6.22 -9.29 -3.66
N ASN A 673 -5.34 -10.18 -4.15
CA ASN A 673 -3.88 -10.06 -4.04
C ASN A 673 -3.20 -10.50 -5.37
N TRP A 674 -3.43 -9.77 -6.47
CA TRP A 674 -2.78 -10.10 -7.76
C TRP A 674 -1.34 -9.62 -7.75
N TYR A 675 -0.37 -10.54 -7.77
CA TYR A 675 1.01 -10.21 -8.11
C TYR A 675 1.47 -11.13 -9.24
N PHE A 676 1.54 -10.57 -10.45
CA PHE A 676 1.98 -11.28 -11.66
C PHE A 676 3.08 -10.49 -12.35
N PRO A 677 4.31 -10.53 -11.82
CA PRO A 677 5.40 -9.67 -12.29
C PRO A 677 5.74 -9.87 -13.76
N ASN A 678 5.45 -11.05 -14.32
CA ASN A 678 5.72 -11.38 -15.72
C ASN A 678 4.51 -11.21 -16.65
N CYS A 679 3.34 -10.81 -16.14
CA CYS A 679 2.16 -10.65 -16.98
C CYS A 679 2.29 -9.37 -17.80
N ILE A 680 2.21 -9.49 -19.13
CA ILE A 680 2.34 -8.35 -20.05
C ILE A 680 1.02 -7.97 -20.72
N ASP A 681 0.00 -8.83 -20.67
CA ASP A 681 -1.27 -8.64 -21.37
C ASP A 681 -2.43 -9.03 -20.44
N ILE A 682 -3.32 -8.09 -20.13
CA ILE A 682 -4.52 -8.30 -19.30
C ILE A 682 -5.76 -7.85 -20.08
N GLY A 683 -6.75 -8.74 -20.24
CA GLY A 683 -8.00 -8.44 -20.97
C GLY A 683 -9.25 -9.00 -20.32
N VAL A 684 -10.11 -8.14 -19.78
CA VAL A 684 -11.31 -8.51 -19.04
C VAL A 684 -12.51 -7.81 -19.66
N ALA A 685 -13.46 -8.59 -20.17
CA ALA A 685 -14.67 -8.05 -20.78
C ALA A 685 -15.89 -8.24 -19.86
N TYR A 686 -16.53 -7.11 -19.50
CA TYR A 686 -17.92 -7.00 -19.02
C TYR A 686 -18.20 -7.79 -17.72
N ALA A 687 -17.87 -7.25 -16.54
CA ALA A 687 -18.06 -7.96 -15.26
C ALA A 687 -18.57 -7.05 -14.13
N PRO A 688 -19.87 -7.10 -13.75
CA PRO A 688 -20.36 -6.50 -12.54
C PRO A 688 -20.09 -7.52 -11.45
N ILE A 689 -19.21 -7.13 -10.52
CA ILE A 689 -18.78 -7.93 -9.37
C ILE A 689 -17.68 -8.94 -9.75
N ILE A 690 -16.59 -8.43 -10.33
CA ILE A 690 -15.28 -9.06 -10.31
C ILE A 690 -14.29 -7.94 -9.95
N THR A 691 -13.95 -7.80 -8.67
CA THR A 691 -12.81 -7.01 -8.20
C THR A 691 -11.55 -7.81 -8.55
N LEU A 692 -11.05 -7.65 -9.77
CA LEU A 692 -9.75 -8.24 -10.15
C LEU A 692 -8.60 -7.39 -9.65
N PHE A 693 -8.79 -6.08 -9.63
CA PHE A 693 -7.81 -5.08 -9.23
C PHE A 693 -8.56 -4.03 -8.43
N SER A 694 -8.05 -3.72 -7.24
CA SER A 694 -8.55 -2.61 -6.43
C SER A 694 -7.83 -1.33 -6.80
N ASP A 695 -6.53 -1.43 -7.09
CA ASP A 695 -5.67 -0.30 -7.38
C ASP A 695 -4.77 -0.55 -8.62
N LEU A 696 -4.21 0.51 -9.20
CA LEU A 696 -3.27 0.43 -10.31
C LEU A 696 -1.94 -0.19 -9.88
N SER A 697 -1.53 -0.01 -8.61
CA SER A 697 -0.33 -0.68 -8.07
C SER A 697 -0.43 -2.21 -8.07
N ASP A 698 -1.65 -2.75 -8.15
CA ASP A 698 -1.88 -4.21 -8.24
C ASP A 698 -1.55 -4.76 -9.64
N LEU A 699 -1.34 -3.88 -10.64
CA LEU A 699 -0.99 -4.28 -11.99
C LEU A 699 0.50 -4.58 -12.12
N SER A 700 0.81 -5.48 -13.06
CA SER A 700 2.20 -5.79 -13.40
C SER A 700 2.94 -4.54 -13.89
N PRO A 701 4.15 -4.24 -13.39
CA PRO A 701 4.96 -3.14 -13.94
C PRO A 701 5.42 -3.42 -15.38
N ASN A 702 5.40 -4.68 -15.81
CA ASN A 702 5.77 -5.11 -17.16
C ASN A 702 4.57 -5.13 -18.13
N LEU A 703 3.43 -4.57 -17.73
CA LEU A 703 2.22 -4.58 -18.54
C LEU A 703 2.42 -3.80 -19.84
N VAL A 704 2.18 -4.44 -20.97
CA VAL A 704 2.14 -3.82 -22.29
C VAL A 704 0.70 -3.44 -22.65
N ARG A 705 -0.28 -4.26 -22.26
CA ARG A 705 -1.70 -4.02 -22.58
C ARG A 705 -2.62 -4.32 -21.42
N ALA A 706 -3.47 -3.36 -21.07
CA ALA A 706 -4.56 -3.49 -20.12
C ALA A 706 -5.88 -3.15 -20.81
N THR A 707 -6.85 -4.05 -20.75
CA THR A 707 -8.22 -3.78 -21.19
C THR A 707 -9.19 -4.30 -20.14
N LEU A 708 -9.76 -3.41 -19.32
CA LEU A 708 -10.66 -3.75 -18.21
C LEU A 708 -12.02 -3.09 -18.43
N VAL A 709 -12.96 -3.79 -19.09
CA VAL A 709 -14.23 -3.17 -19.54
C VAL A 709 -15.37 -3.37 -18.54
N SER A 710 -15.85 -2.25 -17.98
CA SER A 710 -17.05 -2.03 -17.14
C SER A 710 -17.23 -2.95 -15.91
N GLY A 711 -17.26 -2.33 -14.72
CA GLY A 711 -17.66 -2.98 -13.47
C GLY A 711 -16.51 -3.23 -12.47
N SER A 712 -15.27 -2.95 -12.86
CA SER A 712 -14.11 -2.91 -11.97
C SER A 712 -13.95 -1.48 -11.43
N ALA A 713 -14.18 -1.28 -10.13
CA ALA A 713 -13.84 -0.03 -9.46
C ALA A 713 -12.35 -0.07 -9.14
N ILE A 714 -11.52 0.33 -10.10
CA ILE A 714 -10.08 0.48 -9.91
C ILE A 714 -9.78 1.93 -9.53
N THR A 715 -8.99 2.10 -8.48
CA THR A 715 -8.37 3.36 -8.05
C THR A 715 -6.89 3.36 -8.41
N GLY A 716 -6.18 4.42 -8.05
CA GLY A 716 -4.73 4.51 -8.25
C GLY A 716 -4.36 5.71 -9.11
N ASP A 717 -3.07 5.92 -9.25
CA ASP A 717 -2.53 7.04 -10.00
C ASP A 717 -1.95 6.59 -11.35
N VAL A 718 -2.03 7.42 -12.38
CA VAL A 718 -1.45 7.12 -13.68
C VAL A 718 0.07 6.93 -13.62
N SER A 719 0.75 7.46 -12.60
CA SER A 719 2.17 7.18 -12.33
C SER A 719 2.48 5.71 -12.07
N ASP A 720 1.48 4.92 -11.64
CA ASP A 720 1.62 3.49 -11.39
C ASP A 720 1.56 2.66 -12.68
N ILE A 721 1.25 3.28 -13.82
CA ILE A 721 1.23 2.60 -15.10
C ILE A 721 2.68 2.32 -15.53
N GLY A 722 3.00 1.04 -15.69
CA GLY A 722 4.32 0.59 -16.11
C GLY A 722 4.78 1.25 -17.41
N SER A 723 6.06 1.63 -17.46
CA SER A 723 6.71 2.36 -18.56
C SER A 723 6.69 1.67 -19.93
N SER A 724 6.32 0.39 -20.00
CA SER A 724 6.21 -0.39 -21.24
C SER A 724 4.77 -0.47 -21.77
N CYS A 725 3.80 0.17 -21.11
CA CYS A 725 2.39 0.09 -21.47
C CYS A 725 2.11 0.84 -22.77
N GLU A 726 1.52 0.14 -23.74
CA GLU A 726 1.14 0.68 -25.06
C GLU A 726 -0.37 0.88 -25.20
N LEU A 727 -1.17 0.09 -24.48
CA LEU A 727 -2.63 0.12 -24.52
C LEU A 727 -3.18 0.04 -23.10
N PHE A 728 -3.94 1.05 -22.72
CA PHE A 728 -4.59 1.15 -21.43
C PHE A 728 -6.05 1.58 -21.61
N ASP A 729 -6.97 0.61 -21.62
CA ASP A 729 -8.43 0.82 -21.75
C ASP A 729 -9.13 0.36 -20.48
N ILE A 730 -9.50 1.30 -19.63
CA ILE A 730 -10.26 1.05 -18.40
C ILE A 730 -11.66 1.62 -18.57
N GLY A 731 -12.67 0.73 -18.56
CA GLY A 731 -14.06 1.07 -18.81
C GLY A 731 -14.74 1.85 -17.67
N SER A 732 -16.08 1.83 -17.64
CA SER A 732 -16.88 2.64 -16.71
C SER A 732 -16.60 2.34 -15.23
N ASN A 733 -16.52 3.40 -14.40
CA ASN A 733 -16.29 3.41 -12.94
C ASN A 733 -14.82 3.30 -12.49
N ALA A 734 -13.87 3.70 -13.34
CA ALA A 734 -12.51 3.97 -12.89
C ALA A 734 -12.45 5.31 -12.12
N ASN A 735 -11.75 5.31 -10.99
CA ASN A 735 -11.48 6.50 -10.18
C ASN A 735 -9.96 6.76 -10.18
N ILE A 736 -9.37 6.76 -11.37
CA ILE A 736 -7.94 6.98 -11.57
C ILE A 736 -7.65 8.48 -11.50
N THR A 737 -6.56 8.82 -10.84
CA THR A 737 -6.05 10.18 -10.67
C THR A 737 -4.67 10.35 -11.30
N GLY A 738 -4.13 11.56 -11.24
CA GLY A 738 -2.74 11.85 -11.58
C GLY A 738 -2.59 12.88 -12.70
N ASP A 739 -1.33 13.09 -13.10
CA ASP A 739 -0.96 14.06 -14.14
C ASP A 739 -0.83 13.37 -15.50
N VAL A 740 -1.30 14.02 -16.56
CA VAL A 740 -1.11 13.57 -17.95
C VAL A 740 0.38 13.38 -18.28
N ALA A 741 1.29 14.14 -17.67
CA ALA A 741 2.73 14.01 -17.85
C ALA A 741 3.30 12.65 -17.37
N ASP A 742 2.61 11.96 -16.47
CA ASP A 742 3.03 10.66 -15.94
C ASP A 742 2.62 9.49 -16.85
N ILE A 743 1.82 9.75 -17.90
CA ILE A 743 1.46 8.73 -18.88
C ILE A 743 2.72 8.33 -19.68
N PRO A 744 3.07 7.03 -19.75
CA PRO A 744 4.29 6.59 -20.43
C PRO A 744 4.38 6.99 -21.90
N ASP A 745 5.57 7.36 -22.37
CA ASP A 745 5.88 7.68 -23.78
C ASP A 745 5.58 6.54 -24.76
N SER A 746 5.54 5.29 -24.28
CA SER A 746 5.16 4.10 -25.05
C SER A 746 3.67 4.04 -25.37
N MET A 747 2.84 4.83 -24.69
CA MET A 747 1.39 4.77 -24.79
C MET A 747 0.91 5.14 -26.20
N LEU A 748 0.12 4.25 -26.80
CA LEU A 748 -0.52 4.44 -28.10
C LEU A 748 -2.04 4.62 -27.96
N TYR A 749 -2.65 3.93 -26.99
CA TYR A 749 -4.10 3.95 -26.75
C TYR A 749 -4.37 4.11 -25.27
N PHE A 750 -4.98 5.22 -24.88
CA PHE A 750 -5.32 5.54 -23.50
C PHE A 750 -6.80 5.89 -23.41
N GLU A 751 -7.60 5.01 -22.81
CA GLU A 751 -9.02 5.22 -22.56
C GLU A 751 -9.34 5.01 -21.08
N LEU A 752 -9.85 6.06 -20.43
CA LEU A 752 -10.38 6.00 -19.07
C LEU A 752 -11.87 6.37 -19.06
N GLY A 753 -12.70 5.50 -18.50
CA GLY A 753 -14.15 5.64 -18.37
C GLY A 753 -14.61 6.81 -17.48
N SER A 754 -15.85 6.78 -17.00
CA SER A 754 -16.35 7.83 -16.09
C SER A 754 -15.83 7.64 -14.67
N GLY A 755 -15.49 8.75 -13.98
CA GLY A 755 -15.10 8.76 -12.56
C GLY A 755 -13.67 9.29 -12.31
N ASN A 756 -12.86 9.39 -13.35
CA ASN A 756 -11.45 9.78 -13.27
C ASN A 756 -11.25 11.30 -13.09
N THR A 757 -10.10 11.66 -12.54
CA THR A 757 -9.68 13.04 -12.29
C THR A 757 -8.21 13.21 -12.68
N LEU A 758 -7.96 13.39 -13.98
CA LEU A 758 -6.65 13.75 -14.50
C LEU A 758 -6.49 15.26 -14.61
N HIS A 759 -5.27 15.74 -14.42
CA HIS A 759 -4.87 17.13 -14.63
C HIS A 759 -3.58 17.19 -15.47
N GLY A 760 -3.16 18.38 -15.90
CA GLY A 760 -1.94 18.56 -16.70
C GLY A 760 -2.16 19.44 -17.93
N ASP A 761 -1.12 19.55 -18.77
CA ASP A 761 -1.17 20.27 -20.05
C ASP A 761 -1.29 19.26 -21.21
N ILE A 762 -2.05 19.62 -22.25
CA ILE A 762 -2.19 18.81 -23.47
C ILE A 762 -0.85 18.60 -24.20
N ALA A 763 0.11 19.50 -24.01
CA ALA A 763 1.47 19.39 -24.55
C ALA A 763 2.26 18.23 -23.93
N ASP A 764 1.86 17.76 -22.75
CA ASP A 764 2.54 16.67 -22.03
C ASP A 764 2.01 15.28 -22.44
N LEU A 765 1.03 15.22 -23.36
CA LEU A 765 0.56 13.95 -23.87
C LEU A 765 1.69 13.17 -24.59
N PRO A 766 1.72 11.83 -24.46
CA PRO A 766 2.74 11.00 -25.11
C PRO A 766 2.84 11.28 -26.62
N PRO A 767 4.05 11.46 -27.17
CA PRO A 767 4.24 11.98 -28.53
C PRO A 767 3.76 11.01 -29.63
N ASN A 768 3.59 9.73 -29.31
CA ASN A 768 3.12 8.69 -30.23
C ASN A 768 1.65 8.29 -29.98
N ILE A 769 0.92 8.97 -29.09
CA ILE A 769 -0.45 8.63 -28.77
C ILE A 769 -1.32 8.70 -30.03
N LEU A 770 -2.11 7.65 -30.28
CA LEU A 770 -3.04 7.55 -31.40
C LEU A 770 -4.47 7.82 -30.93
N ASP A 771 -4.84 7.32 -29.76
CA ASP A 771 -6.19 7.46 -29.20
C ASP A 771 -6.10 7.89 -27.74
N PHE A 772 -6.55 9.10 -27.44
CA PHE A 772 -6.62 9.63 -26.07
C PHE A 772 -8.06 9.95 -25.71
N ARG A 773 -8.60 9.20 -24.74
CA ARG A 773 -9.99 9.31 -24.30
C ARG A 773 -10.09 9.33 -22.79
N VAL A 774 -10.50 10.45 -22.25
CA VAL A 774 -10.65 10.61 -20.80
C VAL A 774 -12.04 11.16 -20.51
N TYR A 775 -12.85 10.36 -19.81
CA TYR A 775 -14.12 10.79 -19.26
C TYR A 775 -13.97 11.04 -17.76
N GLY A 776 -14.91 11.78 -17.16
CA GLY A 776 -14.87 12.13 -15.73
C GLY A 776 -14.69 13.63 -15.49
N SER A 777 -14.10 13.97 -14.35
CA SER A 777 -13.96 15.34 -13.84
C SER A 777 -12.56 15.90 -14.11
N ASN A 778 -11.99 15.58 -15.27
CA ASN A 778 -10.62 15.95 -15.63
C ASN A 778 -10.46 17.49 -15.81
N THR A 779 -9.25 18.00 -15.58
CA THR A 779 -8.86 19.42 -15.69
C THR A 779 -7.60 19.56 -16.54
N ILE A 780 -7.67 19.14 -17.79
CA ILE A 780 -6.59 19.27 -18.78
C ILE A 780 -6.62 20.68 -19.38
N THR A 781 -5.45 21.27 -19.53
CA THR A 781 -5.26 22.65 -19.98
C THR A 781 -4.30 22.73 -21.18
N GLY A 782 -4.06 23.93 -21.72
CA GLY A 782 -3.08 24.14 -22.79
C GLY A 782 -3.66 24.49 -24.16
N ASP A 783 -2.75 24.77 -25.10
CA ASP A 783 -3.07 25.11 -26.49
C ASP A 783 -3.33 23.83 -27.31
N ILE A 784 -4.50 23.74 -27.94
CA ILE A 784 -4.91 22.59 -28.76
C ILE A 784 -3.94 22.31 -29.91
N GLY A 785 -3.21 23.33 -30.39
CA GLY A 785 -2.17 23.18 -31.41
C GLY A 785 -0.94 22.39 -30.96
N ASN A 786 -0.77 22.18 -29.65
CA ASN A 786 0.31 21.38 -29.08
C ASN A 786 -0.08 19.89 -28.92
N ALA A 787 -1.30 19.49 -29.28
CA ALA A 787 -1.68 18.09 -29.24
C ALA A 787 -0.76 17.23 -30.15
N PRO A 788 -0.43 15.98 -29.77
CA PRO A 788 0.45 15.13 -30.55
C PRO A 788 -0.03 14.95 -31.99
N VAL A 789 0.88 15.09 -32.96
CA VAL A 789 0.58 14.98 -34.39
C VAL A 789 0.13 13.57 -34.82
N SER A 790 0.46 12.56 -34.01
CA SER A 790 0.04 11.17 -34.18
C SER A 790 -1.42 10.93 -33.80
N ALA A 791 -2.04 11.83 -33.02
CA ALA A 791 -3.37 11.61 -32.50
C ALA A 791 -4.41 11.50 -33.62
N GLU A 792 -5.17 10.40 -33.61
CA GLU A 792 -6.30 10.13 -34.48
C GLU A 792 -7.63 10.43 -33.76
N TYR A 793 -7.66 10.30 -32.44
CA TYR A 793 -8.82 10.60 -31.60
C TYR A 793 -8.39 11.37 -30.35
N LEU A 794 -9.03 12.52 -30.14
CA LEU A 794 -8.88 13.34 -28.94
C LEU A 794 -10.25 13.53 -28.29
N ASN A 795 -10.46 12.87 -27.16
CA ASN A 795 -11.70 12.90 -26.42
C ASN A 795 -11.41 13.28 -24.96
N ILE A 796 -11.66 14.54 -24.64
CA ILE A 796 -11.24 15.17 -23.38
C ILE A 796 -12.48 15.76 -22.71
N HIS A 797 -13.07 15.03 -21.76
CA HIS A 797 -14.26 15.44 -21.01
C HIS A 797 -13.89 15.80 -19.57
N GLY A 798 -14.70 16.67 -18.96
CA GLY A 798 -14.43 17.22 -17.64
C GLY A 798 -14.52 18.74 -17.63
N ASN A 799 -13.88 19.37 -16.64
CA ASN A 799 -13.78 20.81 -16.50
C ASN A 799 -12.49 21.36 -17.13
N ASN A 800 -12.18 20.89 -18.34
CA ASN A 800 -10.97 21.24 -19.08
C ASN A 800 -11.00 22.69 -19.58
N THR A 801 -9.82 23.28 -19.80
CA THR A 801 -9.66 24.67 -20.27
C THR A 801 -8.64 24.72 -21.41
N LEU A 802 -8.96 24.05 -22.52
CA LEU A 802 -8.18 24.11 -23.75
C LEU A 802 -8.50 25.41 -24.51
N TYR A 803 -7.47 25.99 -25.12
CA TYR A 803 -7.56 27.19 -25.94
C TYR A 803 -6.76 27.04 -27.23
N GLY A 804 -6.81 28.03 -28.12
CA GLY A 804 -6.06 28.02 -29.38
C GLY A 804 -6.94 27.77 -30.61
N ASP A 805 -6.29 27.73 -31.76
CA ASP A 805 -6.92 27.71 -33.08
C ASP A 805 -7.15 26.26 -33.55
N ILE A 806 -8.36 25.95 -34.02
CA ILE A 806 -8.72 24.61 -34.52
C ILE A 806 -7.90 24.16 -35.74
N SER A 807 -7.25 25.08 -36.47
CA SER A 807 -6.26 24.75 -37.51
C SER A 807 -5.02 24.04 -36.95
N GLY A 808 -4.76 24.19 -35.64
CA GLY A 808 -3.74 23.46 -34.90
C GLY A 808 -4.11 22.01 -34.58
N VAL A 809 -5.38 21.62 -34.74
CA VAL A 809 -5.80 20.22 -34.53
C VAL A 809 -5.11 19.35 -35.58
N GLY A 810 -4.31 18.38 -35.11
CA GLY A 810 -3.48 17.53 -35.95
C GLY A 810 -4.22 16.95 -37.16
N ILE A 811 -3.53 16.89 -38.30
CA ILE A 811 -4.12 16.46 -39.58
C ILE A 811 -4.69 15.04 -39.57
N ASN A 812 -4.21 14.19 -38.66
CA ASN A 812 -4.64 12.80 -38.52
C ASN A 812 -5.90 12.63 -37.66
N VAL A 813 -6.35 13.68 -36.97
CA VAL A 813 -7.51 13.62 -36.08
C VAL A 813 -8.78 13.35 -36.89
N THR A 814 -9.37 12.19 -36.62
CA THR A 814 -10.66 11.75 -37.17
C THR A 814 -11.81 11.96 -36.19
N GLY A 815 -11.53 12.13 -34.90
CA GLY A 815 -12.54 12.45 -33.88
C GLY A 815 -12.03 13.47 -32.86
N LEU A 816 -12.73 14.60 -32.75
CA LEU A 816 -12.46 15.67 -31.79
C LEU A 816 -13.67 15.84 -30.87
N ASP A 817 -13.55 15.47 -29.60
CA ASP A 817 -14.61 15.59 -28.58
C ASP A 817 -14.05 16.30 -27.33
N ILE A 818 -14.19 17.62 -27.30
CA ILE A 818 -13.62 18.51 -26.30
C ILE A 818 -14.75 19.11 -25.45
N GLY A 819 -14.80 18.70 -24.18
CA GLY A 819 -15.74 19.18 -23.16
C GLY A 819 -15.07 20.03 -22.10
N GLY A 820 -15.83 20.92 -21.45
CA GLY A 820 -15.32 21.83 -20.40
C GLY A 820 -15.56 23.30 -20.70
N LEU A 821 -14.76 24.17 -20.07
CA LEU A 821 -14.77 25.63 -20.21
C LEU A 821 -13.79 26.12 -21.30
N ASN A 822 -13.66 25.35 -22.38
CA ASN A 822 -12.70 25.61 -23.46
C ASN A 822 -13.03 26.88 -24.23
N THR A 823 -11.99 27.52 -24.78
CA THR A 823 -12.07 28.75 -25.59
C THR A 823 -11.30 28.55 -26.90
N LEU A 824 -11.77 27.64 -27.74
CA LEU A 824 -11.20 27.41 -29.07
C LEU A 824 -11.71 28.45 -30.06
N ASP A 825 -10.87 28.85 -31.02
CA ASP A 825 -11.23 29.73 -32.13
C ASP A 825 -10.78 29.14 -33.49
N GLY A 826 -10.99 29.88 -34.57
CA GLY A 826 -10.57 29.48 -35.92
C GLY A 826 -11.73 29.23 -36.90
N ASP A 827 -11.36 28.88 -38.13
CA ASP A 827 -12.27 28.72 -39.28
C ASP A 827 -12.64 27.25 -39.50
N LEU A 828 -13.92 26.96 -39.76
CA LEU A 828 -14.39 25.62 -40.13
C LEU A 828 -13.66 25.05 -41.35
N ALA A 829 -13.18 25.90 -42.26
CA ALA A 829 -12.40 25.48 -43.42
C ALA A 829 -11.08 24.79 -43.07
N ASP A 830 -10.56 25.00 -41.85
CA ASP A 830 -9.28 24.45 -41.39
C ASP A 830 -9.43 23.08 -40.72
N LEU A 831 -10.66 22.58 -40.54
CA LEU A 831 -10.89 21.23 -40.02
C LEU A 831 -10.25 20.16 -40.93
N SER A 832 -9.61 19.15 -40.32
CA SER A 832 -9.03 18.04 -41.08
C SER A 832 -10.06 17.38 -41.99
N VAL A 833 -9.66 17.12 -43.25
CA VAL A 833 -10.50 16.46 -44.26
C VAL A 833 -10.93 15.05 -43.87
N GLY A 834 -10.22 14.40 -42.94
CA GLY A 834 -10.54 13.08 -42.42
C GLY A 834 -11.50 13.07 -41.22
N ILE A 835 -11.86 14.23 -40.69
CA ILE A 835 -12.62 14.32 -39.44
C ILE A 835 -14.06 13.82 -39.61
N ALA A 836 -14.46 12.89 -38.75
CA ALA A 836 -15.76 12.22 -38.77
C ALA A 836 -16.66 12.66 -37.61
N ARG A 837 -16.08 13.06 -36.48
CA ARG A 837 -16.78 13.55 -35.29
C ARG A 837 -16.15 14.86 -34.81
N VAL A 838 -16.98 15.89 -34.68
CA VAL A 838 -16.62 17.18 -34.10
C VAL A 838 -17.61 17.49 -32.99
N CYS A 839 -17.11 17.63 -31.76
CA CYS A 839 -17.89 17.98 -30.59
C CYS A 839 -17.05 18.92 -29.73
N VAL A 840 -17.23 20.22 -29.89
CA VAL A 840 -16.49 21.24 -29.16
C VAL A 840 -17.47 22.02 -28.29
N LYS A 841 -17.32 21.91 -26.97
CA LYS A 841 -18.18 22.58 -25.97
C LYS A 841 -17.32 23.56 -25.16
N GLY A 842 -17.97 24.60 -24.64
CA GLY A 842 -17.31 25.68 -23.91
C GLY A 842 -17.69 27.06 -24.45
N HIS A 843 -16.85 28.04 -24.17
CA HIS A 843 -16.97 29.44 -24.60
C HIS A 843 -16.19 29.70 -25.90
N ASN A 844 -16.36 28.82 -26.89
CA ASN A 844 -15.62 28.86 -28.15
C ASN A 844 -16.14 29.97 -29.08
N THR A 845 -15.27 30.46 -29.96
CA THR A 845 -15.52 31.52 -30.96
C THR A 845 -15.15 31.06 -32.36
N ILE A 846 -15.68 29.90 -32.77
CA ILE A 846 -15.46 29.33 -34.09
C ILE A 846 -16.34 30.05 -35.12
N TYR A 847 -15.80 30.30 -36.31
CA TYR A 847 -16.50 30.94 -37.42
C TYR A 847 -16.32 30.14 -38.72
N GLY A 848 -17.03 30.51 -39.78
CA GLY A 848 -16.93 29.89 -41.10
C GLY A 848 -18.29 29.52 -41.68
N ASP A 849 -18.27 28.85 -42.84
CA ASP A 849 -19.48 28.42 -43.56
C ASP A 849 -19.75 26.92 -43.35
N ILE A 850 -21.01 26.54 -43.13
CA ILE A 850 -21.40 25.11 -43.07
C ILE A 850 -21.12 24.35 -44.37
N ALA A 851 -20.93 25.04 -45.48
CA ALA A 851 -20.46 24.46 -46.74
C ALA A 851 -19.07 23.82 -46.60
N ASP A 852 -18.23 24.33 -45.70
CA ASP A 852 -16.85 23.88 -45.50
C ASP A 852 -16.74 22.66 -44.57
N ILE A 853 -17.82 22.28 -43.88
CA ILE A 853 -17.85 21.06 -43.05
C ILE A 853 -17.45 19.83 -43.91
N PRO A 854 -16.41 19.06 -43.54
CA PRO A 854 -15.97 17.91 -44.33
C PRO A 854 -17.07 16.86 -44.51
N SER A 855 -17.12 16.22 -45.69
CA SER A 855 -18.17 15.22 -46.01
C SER A 855 -18.13 13.96 -45.15
N THR A 856 -17.00 13.70 -44.49
CA THR A 856 -16.78 12.61 -43.54
C THR A 856 -17.50 12.83 -42.22
N VAL A 857 -17.88 14.07 -41.89
CA VAL A 857 -18.51 14.41 -40.61
C VAL A 857 -19.92 13.80 -40.51
N THR A 858 -20.12 13.00 -39.47
CA THR A 858 -21.39 12.36 -39.13
C THR A 858 -22.01 12.92 -37.84
N TYR A 859 -21.20 13.51 -36.96
CA TYR A 859 -21.61 14.16 -35.72
C TYR A 859 -20.93 15.52 -35.61
N PHE A 860 -21.70 16.59 -35.55
CA PHE A 860 -21.21 17.96 -35.46
C PHE A 860 -21.91 18.70 -34.33
N TYR A 861 -21.15 19.08 -33.31
CA TYR A 861 -21.57 19.93 -32.21
C TYR A 861 -20.52 21.02 -32.03
N ILE A 862 -20.92 22.28 -32.17
CA ILE A 862 -20.12 23.45 -31.77
C ILE A 862 -20.93 24.33 -30.80
N GLY A 863 -20.44 24.47 -29.57
CA GLY A 863 -21.02 25.29 -28.50
C GLY A 863 -20.17 26.52 -28.18
N GLY A 864 -20.78 27.57 -27.63
CA GLY A 864 -20.12 28.85 -27.31
C GLY A 864 -20.68 30.03 -28.08
N ASP A 865 -19.91 31.11 -28.17
CA ASP A 865 -20.24 32.38 -28.83
C ASP A 865 -19.81 32.36 -30.32
N ASN A 866 -20.10 31.26 -31.01
CA ASN A 866 -19.68 31.01 -32.39
C ASN A 866 -20.48 31.85 -33.41
N THR A 867 -19.86 32.13 -34.57
CA THR A 867 -20.46 32.88 -35.68
C THR A 867 -20.35 32.08 -36.98
N ILE A 868 -21.14 31.01 -37.07
CA ILE A 868 -21.19 30.14 -38.25
C ILE A 868 -22.33 30.60 -39.18
N GLU A 869 -22.05 30.65 -40.48
CA GLU A 869 -23.02 31.03 -41.51
C GLU A 869 -23.25 29.92 -42.54
N GLY A 870 -24.16 30.17 -43.48
CA GLY A 870 -24.40 29.31 -44.65
C GLY A 870 -25.85 28.86 -44.83
N ASN A 871 -26.06 27.91 -45.74
CA ASN A 871 -27.39 27.45 -46.13
C ASN A 871 -27.60 25.94 -45.85
N ILE A 872 -28.77 25.59 -45.30
CA ILE A 872 -29.18 24.20 -45.00
C ILE A 872 -29.01 23.26 -46.21
N THR A 873 -29.06 23.77 -47.45
CA THR A 873 -28.81 22.96 -48.65
C THR A 873 -27.43 22.30 -48.65
N ASP A 874 -26.44 22.92 -48.01
CA ASP A 874 -25.03 22.52 -48.01
C ASP A 874 -24.68 21.49 -46.94
N LEU A 875 -25.63 21.12 -46.07
CA LEU A 875 -25.47 20.05 -45.09
C LEU A 875 -25.15 18.71 -45.75
N LYS A 876 -24.23 17.94 -45.16
CA LYS A 876 -23.69 16.71 -45.76
C LYS A 876 -24.64 15.52 -45.58
N THR A 877 -24.69 14.63 -46.58
CA THR A 877 -25.68 13.53 -46.66
C THR A 877 -25.44 12.38 -45.68
N GLY A 878 -24.34 12.38 -44.93
CA GLY A 878 -24.04 11.43 -43.84
C GLY A 878 -24.22 12.02 -42.43
N LEU A 879 -24.55 13.30 -42.33
CA LEU A 879 -24.64 14.01 -41.05
C LEU A 879 -25.88 13.54 -40.28
N GLY A 880 -25.67 13.00 -39.08
CA GLY A 880 -26.72 12.50 -38.20
C GLY A 880 -27.06 13.46 -37.06
N THR A 881 -26.06 14.16 -36.53
CA THR A 881 -26.25 15.20 -35.50
C THR A 881 -25.64 16.50 -35.96
N PHE A 882 -26.42 17.57 -35.90
CA PHE A 882 -25.98 18.93 -36.21
C PHE A 882 -26.47 19.89 -35.12
N ILE A 883 -25.55 20.36 -34.29
CA ILE A 883 -25.79 21.24 -33.15
C ILE A 883 -24.84 22.42 -33.26
N ILE A 884 -25.36 23.62 -33.39
CA ILE A 884 -24.58 24.85 -33.33
C ILE A 884 -25.25 25.86 -32.41
N ALA A 885 -24.51 26.36 -31.44
CA ALA A 885 -24.90 27.43 -30.54
C ALA A 885 -24.02 28.67 -30.76
N GLY A 886 -24.53 29.85 -30.41
CA GLY A 886 -23.86 31.14 -30.63
C GLY A 886 -24.70 32.12 -31.45
N LEU A 887 -24.04 33.10 -32.06
CA LEU A 887 -24.63 34.16 -32.90
C LEU A 887 -24.65 33.75 -34.39
N ASN A 888 -25.01 32.50 -34.68
CA ASN A 888 -24.97 31.93 -36.03
C ASN A 888 -26.03 32.53 -36.96
N THR A 889 -25.76 32.54 -38.27
CA THR A 889 -26.65 33.08 -39.32
C THR A 889 -26.93 32.00 -40.39
N ILE A 890 -27.67 30.96 -40.00
CA ILE A 890 -28.07 29.89 -40.91
C ILE A 890 -29.36 30.25 -41.65
N THR A 891 -29.39 29.95 -42.94
CA THR A 891 -30.54 30.19 -43.83
C THR A 891 -30.99 28.89 -44.51
N GLY A 892 -32.15 28.91 -45.16
CA GLY A 892 -32.64 27.82 -46.01
C GLY A 892 -34.03 27.31 -45.65
N ASP A 893 -34.52 26.33 -46.42
CA ASP A 893 -35.82 25.69 -46.21
C ASP A 893 -35.64 24.35 -45.46
N ILE A 894 -36.48 24.08 -44.46
CA ILE A 894 -36.46 22.81 -43.72
C ILE A 894 -36.75 21.59 -44.61
N ALA A 895 -37.32 21.79 -45.80
CA ALA A 895 -37.45 20.74 -46.81
C ALA A 895 -36.09 20.19 -47.27
N ASP A 896 -35.03 21.00 -47.24
CA ASP A 896 -33.69 20.67 -47.72
C ASP A 896 -32.81 19.97 -46.67
N ILE A 897 -33.26 19.90 -45.42
CA ILE A 897 -32.59 19.13 -44.34
C ILE A 897 -32.44 17.68 -44.80
N LYS A 898 -31.23 17.11 -44.66
CA LYS A 898 -30.95 15.74 -45.13
C LYS A 898 -31.66 14.70 -44.27
N ALA A 899 -32.10 13.61 -44.92
CA ALA A 899 -32.89 12.55 -44.27
C ALA A 899 -32.13 11.78 -43.18
N THR A 900 -30.80 11.87 -43.12
CA THR A 900 -29.97 11.23 -42.08
C THR A 900 -29.99 12.00 -40.76
N ILE A 901 -30.33 13.29 -40.76
CA ILE A 901 -30.25 14.13 -39.58
C ILE A 901 -31.34 13.73 -38.58
N THR A 902 -30.88 13.28 -37.42
CA THR A 902 -31.67 12.84 -36.29
C THR A 902 -31.78 13.94 -35.23
N TYR A 903 -30.71 14.71 -35.04
CA TYR A 903 -30.66 15.83 -34.09
C TYR A 903 -30.28 17.11 -34.84
N PHE A 904 -31.19 18.07 -34.89
CA PHE A 904 -30.95 19.38 -35.49
C PHE A 904 -31.20 20.48 -34.46
N PHE A 905 -30.14 21.17 -34.07
CA PHE A 905 -30.18 22.30 -33.14
C PHE A 905 -29.38 23.47 -33.73
N VAL A 906 -30.02 24.61 -33.90
CA VAL A 906 -29.36 25.83 -34.39
C VAL A 906 -29.84 27.03 -33.58
N ALA A 907 -28.92 27.70 -32.90
CA ALA A 907 -29.19 28.95 -32.19
C ALA A 907 -28.45 30.15 -32.79
N GLY A 908 -29.00 31.34 -32.61
CA GLY A 908 -28.46 32.59 -33.18
C GLY A 908 -29.49 33.42 -33.95
N TYR A 909 -29.02 34.21 -34.92
CA TYR A 909 -29.82 35.08 -35.79
C TYR A 909 -30.27 34.38 -37.08
N ASN A 910 -30.61 33.10 -36.98
CA ASN A 910 -30.95 32.25 -38.12
C ASN A 910 -32.26 32.66 -38.80
N ALA A 911 -32.37 32.47 -40.11
CA ALA A 911 -33.55 32.76 -40.93
C ALA A 911 -33.98 31.50 -41.70
N ILE A 912 -34.36 30.45 -40.96
CA ILE A 912 -34.80 29.17 -41.49
C ILE A 912 -36.33 29.23 -41.72
N ALA A 913 -36.77 28.74 -42.87
CA ALA A 913 -38.17 28.78 -43.30
C ALA A 913 -38.71 27.39 -43.69
N GLY A 914 -40.02 27.30 -43.92
CA GLY A 914 -40.67 26.13 -44.51
C GLY A 914 -41.81 25.55 -43.66
N ASN A 915 -42.39 24.43 -44.11
CA ASN A 915 -43.54 23.79 -43.47
C ASN A 915 -43.13 22.55 -42.67
N ILE A 916 -43.55 22.44 -41.41
CA ILE A 916 -43.17 21.32 -40.52
C ILE A 916 -43.55 19.93 -41.05
N ALA A 917 -44.52 19.83 -41.97
CA ALA A 917 -44.83 18.58 -42.67
C ALA A 917 -43.66 18.04 -43.51
N ASN A 918 -42.67 18.89 -43.83
CA ASN A 918 -41.46 18.51 -44.58
C ASN A 918 -40.31 17.99 -43.69
N LEU A 919 -40.46 18.05 -42.36
CA LEU A 919 -39.47 17.51 -41.42
C LEU A 919 -39.29 16.00 -41.64
N LYS A 920 -38.07 15.53 -41.46
CA LYS A 920 -37.69 14.15 -41.78
C LYS A 920 -38.13 13.19 -40.67
N THR A 921 -38.59 12.00 -41.04
CA THR A 921 -39.11 10.98 -40.10
C THR A 921 -38.03 10.38 -39.18
N SER A 922 -36.76 10.49 -39.57
CA SER A 922 -35.59 10.16 -38.76
C SER A 922 -35.37 11.11 -37.58
N MET A 923 -35.92 12.32 -37.64
CA MET A 923 -35.68 13.36 -36.65
C MET A 923 -36.22 12.97 -35.27
N ARG A 924 -35.42 13.25 -34.24
CA ARG A 924 -35.74 13.10 -32.81
C ARG A 924 -35.74 14.44 -32.11
N THR A 925 -34.82 15.33 -32.48
CA THR A 925 -34.77 16.70 -31.95
C THR A 925 -34.78 17.70 -33.09
N PHE A 926 -35.65 18.70 -32.99
CA PHE A 926 -35.69 19.85 -33.88
C PHE A 926 -35.76 21.14 -33.07
N SER A 927 -34.64 21.87 -33.03
CA SER A 927 -34.51 23.11 -32.28
C SER A 927 -33.94 24.20 -33.16
N VAL A 928 -34.68 25.29 -33.37
CA VAL A 928 -34.19 26.48 -34.07
C VAL A 928 -34.59 27.76 -33.36
N SER A 929 -33.68 28.72 -33.27
CA SER A 929 -33.95 30.07 -32.77
C SER A 929 -33.40 31.14 -33.72
N GLY A 930 -33.94 32.36 -33.66
CA GLY A 930 -33.62 33.46 -34.57
C GLY A 930 -34.85 34.09 -35.23
N PHE A 931 -34.69 34.63 -36.43
CA PHE A 931 -35.74 35.20 -37.28
C PHE A 931 -36.42 34.14 -38.16
N ASN A 932 -36.58 32.91 -37.66
CA ASN A 932 -37.15 31.80 -38.41
C ASN A 932 -38.64 32.02 -38.73
N THR A 933 -39.09 31.53 -39.89
CA THR A 933 -40.49 31.62 -40.36
C THR A 933 -41.04 30.24 -40.68
N ILE A 934 -41.11 29.38 -39.66
CA ILE A 934 -41.61 28.01 -39.78
C ILE A 934 -43.14 27.99 -39.66
N THR A 935 -43.80 27.20 -40.49
CA THR A 935 -45.27 27.17 -40.64
C THR A 935 -45.82 25.74 -40.61
N GLY A 936 -47.14 25.61 -40.43
CA GLY A 936 -47.85 24.33 -40.54
C GLY A 936 -48.62 23.93 -39.28
N ASP A 937 -49.33 22.81 -39.40
CA ASP A 937 -50.17 22.26 -38.35
C ASP A 937 -49.37 21.35 -37.43
N ILE A 938 -49.39 21.59 -36.11
CA ILE A 938 -48.60 20.84 -35.13
C ILE A 938 -48.94 19.34 -35.06
N GLN A 939 -50.08 18.90 -35.60
CA GLN A 939 -50.37 17.47 -35.74
C GLN A 939 -49.45 16.77 -36.76
N ASN A 940 -48.80 17.54 -37.65
CA ASN A 940 -47.95 17.01 -38.72
C ASN A 940 -46.48 16.85 -38.30
N PHE A 941 -46.12 17.06 -37.03
CA PHE A 941 -44.78 16.69 -36.57
C PHE A 941 -44.51 15.19 -36.78
N PRO A 942 -43.28 14.79 -37.15
CA PRO A 942 -42.91 13.38 -37.25
C PRO A 942 -43.18 12.60 -35.95
N THR A 943 -43.72 11.39 -36.06
CA THR A 943 -44.10 10.56 -34.90
C THR A 943 -42.92 10.12 -34.03
N GLY A 944 -41.70 10.08 -34.59
CA GLY A 944 -40.48 9.76 -33.85
C GLY A 944 -39.88 10.95 -33.08
N LEU A 945 -40.39 12.16 -33.27
CA LEU A 945 -39.83 13.38 -32.70
C LEU A 945 -40.08 13.40 -31.18
N THR A 946 -39.03 13.65 -30.40
CA THR A 946 -39.09 13.67 -28.92
C THR A 946 -38.89 15.07 -28.34
N SER A 947 -38.20 15.96 -29.05
CA SER A 947 -37.94 17.33 -28.58
C SER A 947 -38.11 18.36 -29.69
N VAL A 948 -38.88 19.41 -29.41
CA VAL A 948 -39.11 20.55 -30.31
C VAL A 948 -38.89 21.86 -29.57
N HIS A 949 -38.04 22.72 -30.12
CA HIS A 949 -37.88 24.10 -29.66
C HIS A 949 -37.83 25.07 -30.84
N LEU A 950 -38.82 25.93 -31.01
CA LEU A 950 -38.87 26.86 -32.14
C LEU A 950 -39.01 28.27 -31.61
N ALA A 951 -38.06 29.14 -31.90
CA ALA A 951 -38.14 30.56 -31.58
C ALA A 951 -37.96 31.41 -32.84
N GLY A 952 -38.80 32.42 -33.01
CA GLY A 952 -38.76 33.34 -34.15
C GLY A 952 -40.13 33.82 -34.60
N TRP A 953 -40.26 34.21 -35.87
CA TRP A 953 -41.51 34.67 -36.47
C TRP A 953 -42.31 33.50 -37.07
N ASN A 954 -42.33 32.38 -36.35
CA ASN A 954 -43.03 31.17 -36.75
C ASN A 954 -44.55 31.36 -36.71
N THR A 955 -45.28 30.67 -37.59
CA THR A 955 -46.75 30.71 -37.71
C THR A 955 -47.33 29.29 -37.71
N LEU A 956 -47.15 28.60 -36.58
CA LEU A 956 -47.70 27.27 -36.35
C LEU A 956 -49.13 27.36 -35.85
N TYR A 957 -49.95 26.34 -36.13
CA TYR A 957 -51.33 26.29 -35.64
C TYR A 957 -51.77 24.86 -35.29
N GLY A 958 -52.89 24.72 -34.60
CA GLY A 958 -53.48 23.43 -34.20
C GLY A 958 -53.64 23.31 -32.68
N ASN A 959 -54.21 22.19 -32.22
CA ASN A 959 -54.46 21.95 -30.80
C ASN A 959 -53.32 21.13 -30.17
N ILE A 960 -52.87 21.49 -28.97
CA ILE A 960 -51.82 20.75 -28.26
C ILE A 960 -52.20 19.28 -28.00
N GLU A 961 -53.50 19.00 -27.87
CA GLU A 961 -54.09 17.67 -27.78
C GLU A 961 -53.86 16.82 -29.05
N SER A 962 -53.57 17.47 -30.18
CA SER A 962 -53.34 16.86 -31.49
C SER A 962 -51.86 16.64 -31.81
N LEU A 963 -50.95 16.92 -30.86
CA LEU A 963 -49.56 16.52 -31.01
C LEU A 963 -49.46 15.00 -31.22
N PRO A 964 -48.54 14.51 -32.08
CA PRO A 964 -48.35 13.08 -32.28
C PRO A 964 -48.11 12.38 -30.93
N ALA A 965 -49.00 11.45 -30.56
CA ALA A 965 -49.05 10.90 -29.21
C ALA A 965 -47.79 10.07 -28.83
N ALA A 966 -47.44 10.10 -27.54
CA ALA A 966 -46.48 9.25 -26.83
C ALA A 966 -44.96 9.47 -27.01
N THR A 967 -44.47 10.40 -27.85
CA THR A 967 -43.02 10.56 -28.09
C THR A 967 -42.45 11.92 -27.72
N ILE A 968 -43.16 13.03 -27.97
CA ILE A 968 -42.68 14.37 -27.61
C ILE A 968 -42.67 14.51 -26.09
N SER A 969 -41.48 14.66 -25.52
CA SER A 969 -41.24 14.89 -24.09
C SER A 969 -40.89 16.35 -23.79
N SER A 970 -40.43 17.11 -24.78
CA SER A 970 -40.12 18.53 -24.68
C SER A 970 -40.72 19.30 -25.86
N PHE A 971 -41.60 20.25 -25.57
CA PHE A 971 -42.27 21.06 -26.57
C PHE A 971 -42.20 22.53 -26.18
N SER A 972 -41.49 23.33 -26.97
CA SER A 972 -41.28 24.75 -26.74
C SER A 972 -41.47 25.55 -28.03
N ILE A 973 -42.43 26.47 -28.07
CA ILE A 973 -42.67 27.30 -29.25
C ILE A 973 -42.79 28.76 -28.84
N TYR A 974 -41.95 29.59 -29.44
CA TYR A 974 -41.89 31.02 -29.23
C TYR A 974 -42.06 31.76 -30.56
N GLY A 975 -42.97 32.73 -30.63
CA GLY A 975 -43.24 33.47 -31.87
C GLY A 975 -44.67 33.91 -32.10
N TYR A 976 -45.07 34.03 -33.39
CA TYR A 976 -46.40 34.45 -33.85
C TYR A 976 -47.30 33.24 -34.23
N ASN A 977 -47.54 32.31 -33.29
CA ASN A 977 -48.23 31.05 -33.57
C ASN A 977 -49.67 31.02 -33.03
N ILE A 978 -50.59 30.30 -33.67
CA ILE A 978 -51.99 30.15 -33.24
C ILE A 978 -52.21 28.72 -32.72
N ILE A 979 -51.57 28.40 -31.59
CA ILE A 979 -51.66 27.09 -30.94
C ILE A 979 -52.79 27.14 -29.90
N GLY A 980 -53.71 26.17 -29.92
CA GLY A 980 -54.87 26.06 -29.01
C GLY A 980 -54.93 24.73 -28.26
N GLY A 981 -56.11 24.37 -27.72
CA GLY A 981 -56.38 23.11 -27.01
C GLY A 981 -56.32 23.20 -25.48
N THR A 982 -56.94 22.27 -24.77
CA THR A 982 -56.96 22.26 -23.30
C THR A 982 -55.75 21.48 -22.79
N VAL A 983 -55.00 22.07 -21.89
CA VAL A 983 -54.03 21.33 -21.07
C VAL A 983 -54.87 20.40 -20.18
N ASN A 984 -55.25 19.17 -20.56
CA ASN A 984 -56.24 18.35 -19.83
C ASN A 984 -55.63 17.11 -19.13
N ALA A 985 -55.77 17.01 -17.80
CA ALA A 985 -55.30 15.90 -16.96
C ALA A 985 -55.61 14.46 -17.47
N THR A 986 -56.73 14.21 -18.15
CA THR A 986 -57.08 12.88 -18.68
C THR A 986 -56.43 12.54 -20.04
N LEU A 987 -55.96 13.53 -20.80
CA LEU A 987 -55.27 13.30 -22.08
C LEU A 987 -53.77 13.00 -21.93
N TYR A 988 -53.19 13.19 -20.74
CA TYR A 988 -51.77 12.97 -20.46
C TYR A 988 -51.47 11.75 -19.59
N ALA A 989 -52.45 10.89 -19.34
CA ALA A 989 -52.19 9.60 -18.68
C ALA A 989 -51.20 8.72 -19.49
N ASN A 990 -51.06 8.98 -20.80
CA ASN A 990 -50.20 8.25 -21.73
C ASN A 990 -49.14 9.11 -22.45
N ASN A 991 -49.05 10.43 -22.19
CA ASN A 991 -48.14 11.34 -22.91
C ASN A 991 -46.90 11.69 -22.07
N VAL A 992 -45.73 11.72 -22.71
CA VAL A 992 -44.39 11.86 -22.09
C VAL A 992 -43.99 13.33 -21.90
N ILE A 993 -44.83 14.32 -22.22
CA ILE A 993 -44.46 15.75 -22.13
C ILE A 993 -44.09 16.12 -20.70
N ARG A 994 -42.83 16.50 -20.52
CA ARG A 994 -42.23 17.00 -19.27
C ARG A 994 -41.99 18.51 -19.34
N ILE A 995 -41.64 19.02 -20.52
CA ILE A 995 -41.38 20.44 -20.75
C ILE A 995 -42.43 20.97 -21.73
N LEU A 996 -43.21 21.96 -21.30
CA LEU A 996 -44.16 22.68 -22.13
C LEU A 996 -43.91 24.19 -22.01
N GLY A 997 -43.43 24.79 -23.10
CA GLY A 997 -43.21 26.23 -23.19
C GLY A 997 -43.92 26.82 -24.39
N VAL A 998 -44.80 27.79 -24.20
CA VAL A 998 -45.33 28.56 -25.33
C VAL A 998 -45.35 30.04 -25.02
N GLY A 999 -44.65 30.83 -25.84
CA GLY A 999 -44.34 32.22 -25.51
C GLY A 999 -44.29 33.18 -26.70
N GLY A 1000 -44.56 34.47 -26.51
CA GLY A 1000 -44.56 35.46 -27.60
C GLY A 1000 -45.97 35.79 -28.12
N TYR A 1001 -46.13 36.16 -29.39
CA TYR A 1001 -47.43 36.53 -29.98
C TYR A 1001 -48.32 35.32 -30.31
N ASN A 1002 -48.54 34.43 -29.35
CA ASN A 1002 -49.41 33.27 -29.53
C ASN A 1002 -50.78 33.44 -28.88
N THR A 1003 -51.76 32.66 -29.33
CA THR A 1003 -53.15 32.71 -28.85
C THR A 1003 -53.55 31.41 -28.13
N ILE A 1004 -52.79 30.99 -27.12
CA ILE A 1004 -53.19 29.85 -26.26
C ILE A 1004 -54.26 30.32 -25.28
N ALA A 1005 -55.25 29.47 -25.01
CA ALA A 1005 -56.23 29.64 -23.95
C ALA A 1005 -56.34 28.34 -23.13
N GLY A 1006 -56.49 28.44 -21.81
CA GLY A 1006 -56.73 27.29 -20.94
C GLY A 1006 -56.67 27.59 -19.44
N ASP A 1007 -57.32 26.73 -18.64
CA ASP A 1007 -57.31 26.77 -17.17
C ASP A 1007 -56.08 26.01 -16.62
N LEU A 1008 -55.28 26.70 -15.80
CA LEU A 1008 -54.05 26.16 -15.21
C LEU A 1008 -54.32 25.00 -14.25
N SER A 1009 -55.55 24.83 -13.77
CA SER A 1009 -55.94 23.71 -12.92
C SER A 1009 -55.69 22.34 -13.55
N PHE A 1010 -55.53 22.27 -14.86
CA PHE A 1010 -55.41 21.01 -15.58
C PHE A 1010 -53.99 20.68 -16.04
N ILE A 1011 -52.96 21.40 -15.55
CA ILE A 1011 -51.54 21.07 -15.78
C ILE A 1011 -51.29 19.58 -15.48
N PRO A 1012 -50.72 18.80 -16.41
CA PRO A 1012 -50.54 17.37 -16.25
C PRO A 1012 -49.54 17.01 -15.15
N VAL A 1013 -49.73 15.82 -14.57
CA VAL A 1013 -48.86 15.30 -13.52
C VAL A 1013 -47.42 15.01 -14.01
N SER A 1014 -47.20 14.92 -15.33
CA SER A 1014 -45.90 14.62 -15.95
C SER A 1014 -44.99 15.85 -16.12
N ILE A 1015 -45.55 17.06 -16.03
CA ILE A 1015 -44.84 18.30 -16.32
C ILE A 1015 -43.82 18.61 -15.22
N THR A 1016 -42.57 18.78 -15.63
CA THR A 1016 -41.48 19.28 -14.79
C THR A 1016 -41.29 20.78 -14.98
N GLN A 1017 -41.49 21.29 -16.20
CA GLN A 1017 -41.37 22.71 -16.55
C GLN A 1017 -42.57 23.19 -17.37
N PHE A 1018 -43.22 24.25 -16.92
CA PHE A 1018 -44.34 24.89 -17.61
C PHE A 1018 -44.08 26.38 -17.80
N SER A 1019 -44.21 26.86 -19.04
CA SER A 1019 -44.07 28.28 -19.37
C SER A 1019 -45.16 28.72 -20.34
N LEU A 1020 -45.99 29.67 -19.92
CA LEU A 1020 -46.91 30.41 -20.78
C LEU A 1020 -46.61 31.89 -20.65
N SER A 1021 -46.18 32.54 -21.74
CA SER A 1021 -45.79 33.95 -21.73
C SER A 1021 -46.18 34.68 -23.02
N GLY A 1022 -46.17 36.01 -23.08
CA GLY A 1022 -46.57 36.71 -24.31
C GLY A 1022 -48.10 36.84 -24.47
N TYR A 1023 -48.62 37.09 -25.68
CA TYR A 1023 -50.04 37.38 -25.96
C TYR A 1023 -51.02 36.19 -25.75
N ASN A 1024 -50.64 35.22 -24.92
CA ASN A 1024 -51.49 34.11 -24.52
C ASN A 1024 -52.59 34.56 -23.55
N VAL A 1025 -53.71 33.84 -23.58
CA VAL A 1025 -54.86 33.95 -22.68
C VAL A 1025 -54.74 32.87 -21.59
N VAL A 1026 -54.94 33.26 -20.33
CA VAL A 1026 -55.06 32.33 -19.20
C VAL A 1026 -56.50 32.41 -18.71
N ASP A 1027 -57.24 31.30 -18.80
CA ASP A 1027 -58.70 31.29 -18.58
C ASP A 1027 -59.10 31.23 -17.10
N GLY A 1028 -58.18 30.82 -16.21
CA GLY A 1028 -58.39 30.83 -14.76
C GLY A 1028 -57.52 29.83 -13.99
N TYR A 1029 -57.78 29.75 -12.69
CA TYR A 1029 -57.27 28.70 -11.80
C TYR A 1029 -58.26 28.35 -10.68
N THR A 1030 -58.69 27.10 -10.63
CA THR A 1030 -59.48 26.51 -9.54
C THR A 1030 -58.59 25.89 -8.46
N ALA A 1031 -58.81 26.27 -7.20
CA ALA A 1031 -58.07 25.80 -6.02
C ALA A 1031 -58.25 24.30 -5.72
N GLY A 1032 -57.34 23.74 -4.92
CA GLY A 1032 -57.35 22.36 -4.46
C GLY A 1032 -56.64 21.39 -5.40
N ARG A 1033 -55.64 21.87 -6.15
CA ARG A 1033 -54.87 21.04 -7.08
C ARG A 1033 -53.54 20.60 -6.47
N SER A 1034 -53.23 19.31 -6.59
CA SER A 1034 -51.91 18.77 -6.28
C SER A 1034 -51.00 18.89 -7.52
N PHE A 1035 -49.84 19.52 -7.35
CA PHE A 1035 -48.85 19.66 -8.41
C PHE A 1035 -47.87 18.48 -8.44
N PRO A 1036 -47.26 18.18 -9.60
CA PRO A 1036 -46.23 17.14 -9.72
C PRO A 1036 -45.09 17.36 -8.73
N ALA A 1037 -44.68 16.30 -8.01
CA ALA A 1037 -43.49 16.35 -7.16
C ALA A 1037 -42.22 16.72 -7.93
N ALA A 1038 -42.14 16.34 -9.22
CA ALA A 1038 -40.99 16.61 -10.08
C ALA A 1038 -40.98 18.03 -10.71
N MET A 1039 -42.01 18.84 -10.50
CA MET A 1039 -42.06 20.19 -11.06
C MET A 1039 -40.99 21.08 -10.40
N ASN A 1040 -40.26 21.86 -11.19
CA ASN A 1040 -39.27 22.81 -10.68
C ASN A 1040 -39.40 24.21 -11.28
N TYR A 1041 -40.12 24.36 -12.39
CA TYR A 1041 -40.30 25.64 -13.07
C TYR A 1041 -41.76 25.89 -13.48
N LEU A 1042 -42.35 26.98 -12.98
CA LEU A 1042 -43.67 27.45 -13.40
C LEU A 1042 -43.59 28.95 -13.76
N ASN A 1043 -43.79 29.28 -15.03
CA ASN A 1043 -43.86 30.65 -15.50
C ASN A 1043 -45.20 30.89 -16.20
N VAL A 1044 -46.00 31.81 -15.67
CA VAL A 1044 -47.26 32.25 -16.25
C VAL A 1044 -47.22 33.77 -16.31
N ALA A 1045 -46.87 34.30 -17.47
CA ALA A 1045 -46.67 35.72 -17.72
C ALA A 1045 -47.37 36.20 -19.00
N PRO A 1046 -48.71 36.09 -19.09
CA PRO A 1046 -49.47 36.59 -20.23
C PRO A 1046 -49.37 38.12 -20.33
N ILE A 1047 -49.30 38.66 -21.54
CA ILE A 1047 -49.42 40.11 -21.84
C ILE A 1047 -50.64 40.42 -22.71
N GLY A 1048 -51.40 39.38 -23.12
CA GLY A 1048 -52.64 39.47 -23.89
C GLY A 1048 -53.89 39.59 -23.00
N PRO A 1049 -55.11 39.58 -23.58
CA PRO A 1049 -56.35 39.60 -22.79
C PRO A 1049 -56.47 38.36 -21.90
N GLY A 1050 -56.99 38.52 -20.67
CA GLY A 1050 -57.08 37.45 -19.66
C GLY A 1050 -56.00 37.57 -18.57
N GLY A 1051 -55.80 36.50 -17.80
CA GLY A 1051 -54.89 36.49 -16.64
C GLY A 1051 -55.61 36.05 -15.36
N LEU A 1052 -54.84 35.58 -14.39
CA LEU A 1052 -55.38 35.14 -13.10
C LEU A 1052 -55.86 36.34 -12.28
N SER A 1053 -57.06 36.25 -11.70
CA SER A 1053 -57.52 37.18 -10.67
C SER A 1053 -56.71 37.05 -9.39
N SER A 1054 -56.81 38.04 -8.48
CA SER A 1054 -56.02 38.05 -7.24
C SER A 1054 -56.31 36.82 -6.37
N THR A 1055 -57.58 36.38 -6.35
CA THR A 1055 -58.02 35.15 -5.68
C THR A 1055 -57.38 33.91 -6.28
N GLU A 1056 -57.29 33.84 -7.61
CA GLU A 1056 -56.71 32.72 -8.34
C GLU A 1056 -55.19 32.65 -8.17
N VAL A 1057 -54.52 33.79 -8.17
CA VAL A 1057 -53.08 33.91 -7.84
C VAL A 1057 -52.83 33.42 -6.41
N ASP A 1058 -53.64 33.86 -5.44
CA ASP A 1058 -53.49 33.44 -4.05
C ASP A 1058 -53.71 31.93 -3.88
N ASN A 1059 -54.77 31.39 -4.50
CA ASN A 1059 -55.07 29.96 -4.46
C ASN A 1059 -53.95 29.11 -5.10
N LEU A 1060 -53.39 29.56 -6.23
CA LEU A 1060 -52.29 28.87 -6.91
C LEU A 1060 -51.04 28.82 -6.02
N LEU A 1061 -50.67 29.93 -5.38
CA LEU A 1061 -49.53 30.00 -4.46
C LEU A 1061 -49.74 29.11 -3.22
N ILE A 1062 -50.96 29.08 -2.67
CA ILE A 1062 -51.33 28.21 -1.55
C ILE A 1062 -51.13 26.74 -1.94
N ASP A 1063 -51.71 26.30 -3.06
CA ASP A 1063 -51.58 24.92 -3.51
C ASP A 1063 -50.12 24.54 -3.80
N LEU A 1064 -49.34 25.42 -4.44
CA LEU A 1064 -47.91 25.21 -4.70
C LEU A 1064 -47.07 25.13 -3.41
N SER A 1065 -47.49 25.81 -2.34
CA SER A 1065 -46.79 25.75 -1.04
C SER A 1065 -46.95 24.40 -0.34
N THR A 1066 -47.97 23.61 -0.71
CA THR A 1066 -48.20 22.26 -0.15
C THR A 1066 -47.41 21.17 -0.86
N LYS A 1067 -46.73 21.50 -1.96
CA LYS A 1067 -45.96 20.57 -2.77
C LYS A 1067 -44.58 20.29 -2.17
N VAL A 1068 -44.08 19.07 -2.37
CA VAL A 1068 -42.67 18.71 -2.16
C VAL A 1068 -41.84 19.19 -3.36
N TRP A 1069 -40.86 20.07 -3.12
CA TRP A 1069 -40.01 20.64 -4.16
C TRP A 1069 -38.69 19.88 -4.31
N PRO A 1070 -38.23 19.58 -5.53
CA PRO A 1070 -36.95 18.90 -5.76
C PRO A 1070 -35.77 19.80 -5.39
N ALA A 1071 -34.59 19.22 -5.11
CA ALA A 1071 -33.34 19.96 -4.90
C ALA A 1071 -32.91 20.73 -6.17
N GLY A 1072 -32.11 21.80 -6.03
CA GLY A 1072 -31.66 22.65 -7.14
C GLY A 1072 -32.50 23.90 -7.41
N ASN A 1073 -32.40 24.47 -8.62
CA ASN A 1073 -33.05 25.73 -9.02
C ASN A 1073 -34.56 25.59 -9.17
N LYS A 1074 -35.33 26.40 -8.45
CA LYS A 1074 -36.81 26.36 -8.42
C LYS A 1074 -37.39 27.76 -8.52
N SER A 1075 -38.34 27.96 -9.42
CA SER A 1075 -38.94 29.27 -9.62
C SER A 1075 -40.42 29.23 -9.99
N ILE A 1076 -41.15 30.19 -9.43
CA ILE A 1076 -42.53 30.52 -9.76
C ILE A 1076 -42.55 31.99 -10.20
N SER A 1077 -43.05 32.24 -11.41
CA SER A 1077 -43.23 33.59 -11.96
C SER A 1077 -44.67 33.76 -12.40
N LEU A 1078 -45.41 34.66 -11.74
CA LEU A 1078 -46.80 35.01 -12.03
C LEU A 1078 -46.88 36.51 -12.34
N LEU A 1079 -46.41 36.89 -13.52
CA LEU A 1079 -46.24 38.27 -13.96
C LEU A 1079 -47.22 38.63 -15.10
N GLY A 1080 -47.10 39.81 -15.70
CA GLY A 1080 -47.90 40.19 -16.87
C GLY A 1080 -49.30 40.69 -16.50
N THR A 1081 -50.36 40.23 -17.16
CA THR A 1081 -51.76 40.63 -16.92
C THR A 1081 -52.43 39.93 -15.74
N ASN A 1082 -51.71 39.02 -15.06
CA ASN A 1082 -52.17 38.48 -13.78
C ASN A 1082 -52.39 39.62 -12.76
N ALA A 1083 -53.38 39.49 -11.89
CA ALA A 1083 -53.58 40.43 -10.80
C ALA A 1083 -52.48 40.30 -9.73
N ALA A 1084 -52.27 41.36 -8.95
CA ALA A 1084 -51.41 41.29 -7.77
C ALA A 1084 -51.96 40.29 -6.75
N ARG A 1085 -51.07 39.59 -6.05
CA ARG A 1085 -51.44 38.70 -4.93
C ARG A 1085 -51.96 39.52 -3.74
N THR A 1086 -52.75 38.92 -2.86
CA THR A 1086 -53.21 39.59 -1.63
C THR A 1086 -52.51 39.05 -0.38
N ALA A 1087 -52.91 39.57 0.80
CA ALA A 1087 -52.42 39.05 2.07
C ALA A 1087 -52.80 37.57 2.31
N ALA A 1088 -53.79 37.03 1.58
CA ALA A 1088 -54.23 35.64 1.72
C ALA A 1088 -53.13 34.61 1.40
N SER A 1089 -52.17 34.95 0.52
CA SER A 1089 -51.05 34.06 0.16
C SER A 1089 -49.74 34.35 0.93
N ASN A 1090 -49.71 35.28 1.89
CA ASN A 1090 -48.46 35.66 2.58
C ASN A 1090 -47.75 34.48 3.25
N ILE A 1091 -48.50 33.60 3.91
CA ILE A 1091 -47.94 32.40 4.56
C ILE A 1091 -47.39 31.46 3.49
N ALA A 1092 -48.13 31.22 2.42
CA ALA A 1092 -47.73 30.33 1.33
C ALA A 1092 -46.43 30.79 0.64
N VAL A 1093 -46.31 32.10 0.37
CA VAL A 1093 -45.09 32.69 -0.21
C VAL A 1093 -43.90 32.56 0.72
N ALA A 1094 -44.07 32.83 2.02
CA ALA A 1094 -43.00 32.64 3.00
C ALA A 1094 -42.55 31.18 3.08
N THR A 1095 -43.49 30.22 3.05
CA THR A 1095 -43.20 28.79 2.99
C THR A 1095 -42.40 28.45 1.73
N LEU A 1096 -42.83 28.88 0.55
CA LEU A 1096 -42.12 28.64 -0.71
C LEU A 1096 -40.69 29.19 -0.70
N MET A 1097 -40.50 30.41 -0.19
CA MET A 1097 -39.17 31.01 -0.07
C MET A 1097 -38.28 30.25 0.92
N SER A 1098 -38.83 29.75 2.02
CA SER A 1098 -38.07 28.91 2.98
C SER A 1098 -37.63 27.57 2.36
N LEU A 1099 -38.35 27.09 1.35
CA LEU A 1099 -38.00 25.91 0.55
C LEU A 1099 -37.01 26.24 -0.58
N GLY A 1100 -36.48 27.47 -0.64
CA GLY A 1100 -35.55 27.92 -1.67
C GLY A 1100 -36.21 28.14 -3.04
N VAL A 1101 -37.53 28.35 -3.10
CA VAL A 1101 -38.25 28.69 -4.35
C VAL A 1101 -38.22 30.20 -4.55
N ILE A 1102 -37.76 30.64 -5.73
CA ILE A 1102 -37.84 32.04 -6.14
C ILE A 1102 -39.28 32.32 -6.58
N VAL A 1103 -39.98 33.21 -5.86
CA VAL A 1103 -41.37 33.59 -6.17
C VAL A 1103 -41.41 35.04 -6.66
N GLN A 1104 -41.89 35.25 -7.88
CA GLN A 1104 -42.09 36.57 -8.49
C GLN A 1104 -43.58 36.75 -8.85
N THR A 1105 -44.18 37.83 -8.36
CA THR A 1105 -45.57 38.22 -8.67
C THR A 1105 -45.65 39.70 -8.99
N ASN A 1106 -46.74 40.14 -9.62
CA ASN A 1106 -47.01 41.56 -9.79
C ASN A 1106 -47.12 42.28 -8.43
N PRO A 1107 -46.67 43.56 -8.35
CA PRO A 1107 -46.63 44.34 -7.12
C PRO A 1107 -47.99 44.79 -6.61
#